data_AF-A0A6J8BEE3-F1
#
_entry.id   AF-A0A6J8BEE3-F1
#
_cell.length_a   1.000
_cell.length_b   1.000
_cell.length_c   1.000
_cell.angle_alpha   90.00
_cell.angle_beta   90.00
_cell.angle_gamma   90.00
#
_symmetry.space_group_name_H-M   'P 1'
#
loop_
_entity.id
_entity.type
_entity.pdbx_description
1 polymer ?
#
loop_
_entity_poly.entity_id
_entity_poly.type
_entity_poly.pdbx_seq_one_letter_code
_entity_poly.pdbx_strand_id
1 'polypeptide(L)'
;MDDRVHRLTDNLQGTTRNLRSLDRMLDSYRDVTREQRSSVDRLRDEVARTHDQVRRERARSPSYRDYGSDSEFEGSPTVTRRRRKRSSTVRFADDMNRELHTLNNSLRDLSNDHIELGHQFQSEVGRRERSEYEARRTMKDISETLKKMPHEDPVASRVERRLNAIQNELRGDRDRHAYDRYDELLNLSTDLRQALNQNQHYAQQATDERIRNQYLQSEANKIRVESDLDNLKRKLDQSEGGKVALQAQVDELRSQLHRIDHEKGRLKQQMDDSRYEDEMRERRKKRSVEEEKDRDRRLMERELQELRGQLTRSISASSEMEELRRGIERSERQRVQLSDHIETLTKDLDNREKQAAKLITQLKEMSDKFEASDRQKNQLQTNYDDSSNKMKEVTKDLEKTTNELRNTQLSLHESEKKKDEFKARAQETVRQWKMKVKQLEREVDRHKHGANQLIQRNEQLVKDLESHRHQLHHNGMQMENMKRELGDALAVRAAQDEQIRIKDVELNELKSVRIDMDREVRDSRTVVERMENELNNNAAKLAAVTEERNRIEDRMSSLEAAHLLAQDQANQLQHEIKELSSIKAEIAAKLSESNGKLHDLKQNYIEMQHREKAARDEAKLYQRQLHEERENHQEQIESVKQELSEVKVREAHVMQDIQRKMKRGHAEYEATIQTLKMELSEEKSAHKISKRNDEKNRLECEKLTIEMVRYEEENGRLMRKLEKIRQEYETQTQMAESDISRVKRVEEELFSVQNDAKRFQANFEGLLHDMVAEIDSLLEIAAVGTRNPYQPVASSTEGPNATIAEAKTKMKWLRSDMRNRLTREQKLRNDLRDAINANENDRQYLLSELAKREDVLDELSVVKHELSKREFDSQSAVENLKDHILDLTDEIELRKIREEEIIRSHVMDKKHIIDEMDDLKHVQEEKARIENRYLKLQDTMRALQDEIQSANFCGAKITEIENNMHNLRKATPKKKRVRIQDTSRSRSKSPLSRAKSPLRPKSPLV
;
A
#
# COMPACT_ATOMS: atom_id res chain seq x y z
N MET A 1 40.07 -31.13 73.81
CA MET A 1 39.58 -31.85 72.60
C MET A 1 40.34 -31.41 71.34
N ASP A 2 41.10 -30.33 71.44
CA ASP A 2 41.29 -29.36 70.38
C ASP A 2 42.38 -29.82 69.41
N ASP A 3 43.38 -30.55 69.89
CA ASP A 3 44.34 -31.32 69.10
C ASP A 3 43.67 -32.21 68.04
N ARG A 4 42.54 -32.83 68.39
CA ARG A 4 41.80 -33.72 67.48
C ARG A 4 41.01 -32.92 66.44
N VAL A 5 40.55 -31.72 66.79
CA VAL A 5 39.88 -30.78 65.88
C VAL A 5 40.88 -30.12 64.94
N HIS A 6 42.07 -29.74 65.42
CA HIS A 6 43.15 -29.20 64.59
C HIS A 6 43.63 -30.25 63.59
N ARG A 7 43.95 -31.48 64.02
CA ARG A 7 44.31 -32.57 63.10
C ARG A 7 43.19 -32.93 62.12
N LEU A 8 41.92 -32.80 62.49
CA LEU A 8 40.81 -32.98 61.55
C LEU A 8 40.74 -31.82 60.53
N THR A 9 40.95 -30.59 60.99
CA THR A 9 40.96 -29.37 60.17
C THR A 9 42.15 -29.36 59.19
N ASP A 10 43.34 -29.76 59.63
CA ASP A 10 44.53 -29.87 58.78
C ASP A 10 44.36 -30.98 57.73
N ASN A 11 43.79 -32.13 58.11
CA ASN A 11 43.44 -33.17 57.14
C ASN A 11 42.36 -32.71 56.16
N LEU A 12 41.35 -31.97 56.60
CA LEU A 12 40.30 -31.41 55.73
C LEU A 12 40.84 -30.30 54.81
N GLN A 13 41.77 -29.46 55.29
CA GLN A 13 42.50 -28.53 54.42
C GLN A 13 43.42 -29.28 53.46
N GLY A 14 44.06 -30.37 53.90
CA GLY A 14 44.88 -31.25 53.06
C GLY A 14 44.07 -31.89 51.94
N THR A 15 42.93 -32.50 52.24
CA THR A 15 42.03 -33.04 51.21
C THR A 15 41.44 -31.92 50.33
N THR A 16 41.14 -30.74 50.86
CA THR A 16 40.68 -29.58 50.05
C THR A 16 41.78 -29.06 49.12
N ARG A 17 43.05 -29.03 49.55
CA ARG A 17 44.21 -28.71 48.70
C ARG A 17 44.41 -29.77 47.62
N ASN A 18 44.31 -31.06 47.98
CA ASN A 18 44.45 -32.17 47.04
C ASN A 18 43.31 -32.18 46.01
N LEU A 19 42.06 -31.96 46.42
CA LEU A 19 40.91 -31.84 45.52
C LEU A 19 41.08 -30.66 44.56
N ARG A 20 41.46 -29.47 45.04
CA ARG A 20 41.75 -28.31 44.16
C ARG A 20 42.94 -28.54 43.22
N SER A 21 43.90 -29.36 43.62
CA SER A 21 45.01 -29.80 42.74
C SER A 21 44.52 -30.77 41.67
N LEU A 22 43.62 -31.68 42.05
CA LEU A 22 43.00 -32.66 41.16
C LEU A 22 42.02 -32.00 40.19
N ASP A 23 41.25 -31.00 40.60
CA ASP A 23 40.40 -30.16 39.74
C ASP A 23 41.25 -29.44 38.68
N ARG A 24 42.33 -28.76 39.09
CA ARG A 24 43.29 -28.14 38.14
C ARG A 24 43.91 -29.15 37.19
N MET A 25 44.20 -30.36 37.68
CA MET A 25 44.73 -31.43 36.85
C MET A 25 43.69 -31.92 35.86
N LEU A 26 42.42 -32.10 36.27
CA LEU A 26 41.31 -32.46 35.40
C LEU A 26 41.00 -31.37 34.37
N ASP A 27 41.11 -30.09 34.73
CA ASP A 27 40.96 -29.00 33.77
C ASP A 27 42.14 -28.95 32.80
N SER A 28 43.39 -29.18 33.25
CA SER A 28 44.52 -29.35 32.33
C SER A 28 44.35 -30.57 31.41
N TYR A 29 43.79 -31.69 31.89
CA TYR A 29 43.44 -32.83 31.07
C TYR A 29 42.27 -32.54 30.12
N ARG A 30 41.29 -31.71 30.50
CA ARG A 30 40.21 -31.24 29.62
C ARG A 30 40.74 -30.35 28.52
N ASP A 31 41.62 -29.41 28.82
CA ASP A 31 42.20 -28.52 27.82
C ASP A 31 43.19 -29.26 26.91
N VAL A 32 44.00 -30.19 27.43
CA VAL A 32 44.77 -31.13 26.60
C VAL A 32 43.84 -32.01 25.75
N THR A 33 42.71 -32.50 26.29
CA THR A 33 41.71 -33.25 25.50
C THR A 33 41.04 -32.38 24.44
N ARG A 34 40.86 -31.08 24.71
CA ARG A 34 40.26 -30.09 23.80
C ARG A 34 41.22 -29.69 22.70
N GLU A 35 42.51 -29.56 23.01
CA GLU A 35 43.59 -29.29 22.07
C GLU A 35 43.92 -30.53 21.23
N GLN A 36 43.94 -31.72 21.83
CA GLN A 36 43.98 -33.00 21.11
C GLN A 36 42.77 -33.17 20.21
N ARG A 37 41.56 -32.82 20.66
CA ARG A 37 40.34 -32.87 19.84
C ARG A 37 40.38 -31.85 18.71
N SER A 38 40.83 -30.62 18.96
CA SER A 38 41.06 -29.62 17.91
C SER A 38 42.13 -30.08 16.92
N SER A 39 43.18 -30.77 17.38
CA SER A 39 44.21 -31.36 16.52
C SER A 39 43.69 -32.56 15.73
N VAL A 40 42.85 -33.42 16.32
CA VAL A 40 42.18 -34.53 15.64
C VAL A 40 41.15 -34.02 14.63
N ASP A 41 40.42 -32.95 14.93
CA ASP A 41 39.46 -32.35 14.01
C ASP A 41 40.16 -31.56 12.90
N ARG A 42 41.30 -30.88 13.17
CA ARG A 42 42.21 -30.35 12.13
C ARG A 42 42.76 -31.48 11.24
N LEU A 43 43.27 -32.56 11.84
CA LEU A 43 43.76 -33.73 11.11
C LEU A 43 42.63 -34.43 10.33
N ARG A 44 41.38 -34.36 10.78
CA ARG A 44 40.21 -34.83 10.02
C ARG A 44 39.88 -33.92 8.84
N ASP A 45 39.94 -32.60 9.02
CA ASP A 45 39.77 -31.66 7.91
C ASP A 45 40.93 -31.76 6.90
N GLU A 46 42.13 -32.11 7.36
CA GLU A 46 43.34 -32.29 6.55
C GLU A 46 43.36 -33.66 5.87
N VAL A 47 42.90 -34.72 6.55
CA VAL A 47 42.59 -36.03 5.95
C VAL A 47 41.42 -35.94 4.97
N ALA A 48 40.41 -35.10 5.22
CA ALA A 48 39.33 -34.85 4.26
C ALA A 48 39.83 -34.07 3.04
N ARG A 49 40.61 -33.00 3.26
CA ARG A 49 41.25 -32.23 2.18
C ARG A 49 42.18 -33.09 1.32
N THR A 50 43.04 -33.91 1.94
CA THR A 50 43.95 -34.83 1.24
C THR A 50 43.20 -36.00 0.62
N HIS A 51 42.14 -36.54 1.23
CA HIS A 51 41.27 -37.56 0.61
C HIS A 51 40.56 -37.00 -0.62
N ASP A 52 40.04 -35.77 -0.57
CA ASP A 52 39.38 -35.14 -1.71
C ASP A 52 40.39 -34.62 -2.75
N GLN A 53 41.64 -34.35 -2.37
CA GLN A 53 42.75 -34.13 -3.31
C GLN A 53 43.17 -35.45 -3.99
N VAL A 54 43.32 -36.53 -3.23
CA VAL A 54 43.57 -37.89 -3.75
C VAL A 54 42.40 -38.39 -4.62
N ARG A 55 41.15 -38.01 -4.34
CA ARG A 55 40.02 -38.22 -5.26
C ARG A 55 40.19 -37.42 -6.56
N ARG A 56 40.57 -36.15 -6.48
CA ARG A 56 40.83 -35.28 -7.65
C ARG A 56 42.03 -35.74 -8.49
N GLU A 57 43.02 -36.37 -7.88
CA GLU A 57 44.21 -36.93 -8.56
C GLU A 57 43.98 -38.36 -9.08
N ARG A 58 43.26 -39.22 -8.35
CA ARG A 58 42.79 -40.53 -8.85
C ARG A 58 41.79 -40.38 -10.00
N ALA A 59 41.13 -39.23 -10.12
CA ALA A 59 40.31 -38.86 -11.28
C ALA A 59 41.15 -38.31 -12.47
N ARG A 60 42.49 -38.29 -12.39
CA ARG A 60 43.36 -37.58 -13.35
C ARG A 60 44.60 -38.32 -13.88
N SER A 61 44.94 -39.53 -13.44
CA SER A 61 46.03 -40.30 -14.08
C SER A 61 45.83 -41.83 -14.03
N PRO A 62 46.19 -42.61 -15.07
CA PRO A 62 46.05 -44.07 -15.10
C PRO A 62 47.32 -44.84 -14.67
N SER A 63 47.10 -46.01 -14.06
CA SER A 63 47.88 -47.27 -14.13
C SER A 63 49.43 -47.30 -14.14
N TYR A 64 49.95 -47.94 -13.08
CA TYR A 64 50.92 -49.07 -13.11
C TYR A 64 52.33 -48.90 -13.74
N ARG A 65 53.35 -48.87 -12.87
CA ARG A 65 54.43 -49.90 -12.65
C ARG A 65 55.37 -49.34 -11.55
N ASP A 66 55.88 -50.08 -10.56
CA ASP A 66 56.43 -51.45 -10.43
C ASP A 66 57.96 -51.51 -10.68
N TYR A 67 58.64 -52.39 -9.93
CA TYR A 67 60.08 -52.45 -9.60
C TYR A 67 60.64 -51.30 -8.72
N GLY A 68 61.59 -51.54 -7.81
CA GLY A 68 62.07 -52.83 -7.28
C GLY A 68 63.53 -52.83 -6.78
N SER A 69 63.77 -53.43 -5.59
CA SER A 69 65.04 -53.94 -5.03
C SER A 69 66.27 -53.03 -4.84
N ASP A 70 66.88 -53.18 -3.66
CA ASP A 70 68.33 -53.31 -3.34
C ASP A 70 69.34 -52.26 -3.89
N SER A 71 70.37 -51.83 -3.15
CA SER A 71 71.21 -52.66 -2.27
C SER A 71 71.99 -51.86 -1.20
N GLU A 72 72.69 -52.58 -0.33
CA GLU A 72 73.46 -52.08 0.81
C GLU A 72 74.85 -51.49 0.45
N PHE A 73 75.49 -50.88 1.46
CA PHE A 73 76.87 -51.16 1.94
C PHE A 73 77.78 -49.93 2.22
N GLU A 74 78.83 -50.18 3.00
CA GLU A 74 79.70 -49.26 3.75
C GLU A 74 80.57 -48.28 2.92
N GLY A 75 81.16 -47.26 3.58
CA GLY A 75 82.25 -46.49 2.95
C GLY A 75 82.69 -45.14 3.54
N SER A 76 83.03 -45.06 4.83
CA SER A 76 83.95 -44.00 5.32
C SER A 76 85.41 -44.49 5.24
N PRO A 77 86.48 -43.63 5.22
CA PRO A 77 86.49 -42.25 5.74
C PRO A 77 87.32 -41.18 4.95
N THR A 78 87.13 -39.92 5.34
CA THR A 78 88.14 -38.83 5.46
C THR A 78 88.93 -38.24 4.26
N VAL A 79 88.77 -36.91 4.12
CA VAL A 79 89.85 -35.86 4.18
C VAL A 79 90.42 -35.16 2.91
N THR A 80 90.41 -33.82 3.02
CA THR A 80 91.22 -32.75 2.33
C THR A 80 90.85 -32.12 0.97
N ARG A 81 90.74 -30.77 1.05
CA ARG A 81 91.32 -29.72 0.17
C ARG A 81 90.59 -29.25 -1.11
N ARG A 82 89.87 -28.14 -0.88
CA ARG A 82 90.13 -26.77 -1.44
C ARG A 82 89.97 -26.50 -2.96
N ARG A 83 89.18 -25.44 -3.20
CA ARG A 83 89.32 -24.32 -4.18
C ARG A 83 88.75 -24.44 -5.62
N ARG A 84 87.68 -23.65 -5.80
CA ARG A 84 87.51 -22.54 -6.78
C ARG A 84 87.07 -22.82 -8.24
N LYS A 85 85.83 -22.36 -8.49
CA LYS A 85 85.40 -21.33 -9.47
C LYS A 85 85.09 -21.71 -10.94
N ARG A 86 83.80 -21.44 -11.26
CA ARG A 86 83.24 -20.68 -12.43
C ARG A 86 82.55 -21.42 -13.60
N SER A 87 81.24 -21.18 -13.65
CA SER A 87 80.45 -20.68 -14.82
C SER A 87 79.90 -21.66 -15.86
N SER A 88 78.97 -21.13 -16.68
CA SER A 88 77.94 -21.81 -17.51
C SER A 88 76.93 -22.63 -16.69
N THR A 89 75.61 -22.42 -16.73
CA THR A 89 74.63 -22.12 -17.82
C THR A 89 74.10 -23.37 -18.49
N VAL A 90 72.89 -23.79 -18.10
CA VAL A 90 71.67 -23.98 -18.93
C VAL A 90 70.50 -24.19 -17.95
N ARG A 91 69.29 -23.73 -18.30
CA ARG A 91 68.06 -23.98 -17.50
C ARG A 91 67.28 -25.16 -18.10
N PHE A 92 66.82 -26.07 -17.24
CA PHE A 92 65.75 -27.03 -17.53
C PHE A 92 64.78 -27.07 -16.34
N ALA A 93 63.50 -26.75 -16.60
CA ALA A 93 62.34 -26.89 -15.70
C ALA A 93 62.60 -26.72 -14.17
N ASP A 94 62.59 -25.47 -13.69
CA ASP A 94 62.91 -25.13 -12.29
C ASP A 94 61.93 -25.69 -11.24
N ASP A 95 60.72 -26.13 -11.61
CA ASP A 95 59.66 -26.53 -10.66
C ASP A 95 59.88 -27.93 -10.06
N MET A 96 60.07 -28.97 -10.88
CA MET A 96 60.39 -30.33 -10.40
C MET A 96 61.64 -30.33 -9.52
N ASN A 97 62.66 -29.54 -9.89
CA ASN A 97 63.90 -29.47 -9.12
C ASN A 97 63.74 -28.67 -7.82
N ARG A 98 62.80 -27.71 -7.75
CA ARG A 98 62.44 -27.04 -6.50
C ARG A 98 61.80 -28.00 -5.51
N GLU A 99 60.84 -28.81 -5.97
CA GLU A 99 60.17 -29.80 -5.12
C GLU A 99 61.14 -30.90 -4.67
N LEU A 100 62.03 -31.36 -5.55
CA LEU A 100 63.11 -32.30 -5.18
C LEU A 100 64.13 -31.66 -4.22
N HIS A 101 64.37 -30.34 -4.28
CA HIS A 101 65.21 -29.63 -3.32
C HIS A 101 64.52 -29.33 -1.99
N THR A 102 63.22 -29.02 -1.95
CA THR A 102 62.49 -28.88 -0.68
C THR A 102 62.26 -30.24 -0.02
N LEU A 103 62.04 -31.31 -0.79
CA LEU A 103 61.98 -32.68 -0.27
C LEU A 103 63.35 -33.15 0.24
N ASN A 104 64.43 -32.92 -0.50
CA ASN A 104 65.78 -33.26 -0.02
C ASN A 104 66.24 -32.38 1.15
N ASN A 105 65.84 -31.11 1.21
CA ASN A 105 66.08 -30.29 2.40
C ASN A 105 65.26 -30.83 3.57
N SER A 106 63.96 -31.09 3.42
CA SER A 106 63.12 -31.68 4.47
C SER A 106 63.66 -33.04 4.96
N LEU A 107 64.11 -33.93 4.06
CA LEU A 107 64.75 -35.19 4.43
C LEU A 107 66.12 -35.01 5.10
N ARG A 108 66.89 -34.00 4.67
CA ARG A 108 68.19 -33.67 5.28
C ARG A 108 68.02 -33.01 6.64
N ASP A 109 67.01 -32.16 6.81
CA ASP A 109 66.68 -31.47 8.03
C ASP A 109 66.07 -32.45 9.02
N LEU A 110 65.16 -33.35 8.60
CA LEU A 110 64.75 -34.51 9.40
C LEU A 110 65.93 -35.44 9.76
N SER A 111 66.89 -35.63 8.85
CA SER A 111 68.11 -36.40 9.16
C SER A 111 69.04 -35.65 10.12
N ASN A 112 69.10 -34.32 10.05
CA ASN A 112 69.86 -33.48 10.99
C ASN A 112 69.17 -33.49 12.35
N ASP A 113 67.85 -33.32 12.42
CA ASP A 113 67.02 -33.38 13.62
C ASP A 113 67.10 -34.76 14.28
N HIS A 114 67.16 -35.85 13.50
CA HIS A 114 67.34 -37.19 14.04
C HIS A 114 68.78 -37.42 14.55
N ILE A 115 69.79 -36.79 13.96
CA ILE A 115 71.17 -36.75 14.45
C ILE A 115 71.29 -35.86 15.70
N GLU A 116 70.61 -34.72 15.75
CA GLU A 116 70.55 -33.86 16.94
C GLU A 116 69.79 -34.53 18.07
N LEU A 117 68.65 -35.19 17.82
CA LEU A 117 67.97 -36.02 18.80
C LEU A 117 68.87 -37.18 19.25
N GLY A 118 69.63 -37.81 18.35
CA GLY A 118 70.65 -38.80 18.69
C GLY A 118 71.74 -38.23 19.61
N HIS A 119 72.27 -37.04 19.32
CA HIS A 119 73.24 -36.35 20.16
C HIS A 119 72.65 -35.81 21.47
N GLN A 120 71.38 -35.40 21.50
CA GLN A 120 70.67 -35.02 22.71
C GLN A 120 70.42 -36.25 23.60
N PHE A 121 70.01 -37.39 23.04
CA PHE A 121 69.93 -38.66 23.75
C PHE A 121 71.29 -39.13 24.26
N GLN A 122 72.36 -39.07 23.46
CA GLN A 122 73.71 -39.43 23.92
C GLN A 122 74.25 -38.44 24.95
N SER A 123 73.93 -37.15 24.85
CA SER A 123 74.30 -36.12 25.83
C SER A 123 73.56 -36.32 27.15
N GLU A 124 72.26 -36.67 27.10
CA GLU A 124 71.41 -36.97 28.26
C GLU A 124 71.76 -38.34 28.88
N VAL A 125 72.08 -39.36 28.09
CA VAL A 125 72.68 -40.62 28.58
C VAL A 125 74.00 -40.31 29.28
N GLY A 126 74.90 -39.58 28.65
CA GLY A 126 76.14 -39.14 29.31
C GLY A 126 75.90 -38.24 30.53
N ARG A 127 74.79 -37.48 30.59
CA ARG A 127 74.40 -36.65 31.76
C ARG A 127 73.90 -37.53 32.89
N ARG A 128 73.14 -38.58 32.58
CA ARG A 128 72.70 -39.63 33.52
C ARG A 128 73.86 -40.47 33.98
N GLU A 129 74.76 -40.90 33.11
CA GLU A 129 75.98 -41.64 33.47
C GLU A 129 76.90 -40.80 34.36
N ARG A 130 77.04 -39.49 34.11
CA ARG A 130 77.76 -38.58 35.02
C ARG A 130 77.05 -38.43 36.36
N SER A 131 75.74 -38.21 36.37
CA SER A 131 74.93 -38.13 37.60
C SER A 131 74.95 -39.44 38.41
N GLU A 132 74.89 -40.58 37.74
CA GLU A 132 74.93 -41.91 38.36
C GLU A 132 76.36 -42.29 38.78
N TYR A 133 77.39 -41.85 38.05
CA TYR A 133 78.78 -41.94 38.48
C TYR A 133 79.05 -41.04 39.69
N GLU A 134 78.48 -39.85 39.76
CA GLU A 134 78.53 -38.95 40.92
C GLU A 134 77.73 -39.51 42.11
N ALA A 135 76.58 -40.15 41.88
CA ALA A 135 75.82 -40.87 42.91
C ALA A 135 76.57 -42.11 43.43
N ARG A 136 77.16 -42.91 42.53
CA ARG A 136 78.01 -44.07 42.89
C ARG A 136 79.30 -43.62 43.56
N ARG A 137 79.89 -42.50 43.14
CA ARG A 137 81.09 -41.90 43.76
C ARG A 137 80.76 -41.35 45.14
N THR A 138 79.71 -40.55 45.31
CA THR A 138 79.30 -40.06 46.64
C THR A 138 78.91 -41.20 47.58
N MET A 139 78.18 -42.23 47.12
CA MET A 139 77.95 -43.43 47.93
C MET A 139 79.25 -44.19 48.26
N LYS A 140 80.22 -44.23 47.34
CA LYS A 140 81.54 -44.85 47.60
C LYS A 140 82.37 -44.01 48.58
N ASP A 141 82.41 -42.69 48.44
CA ASP A 141 83.12 -41.76 49.31
C ASP A 141 82.49 -41.75 50.72
N ILE A 142 81.16 -41.86 50.83
CA ILE A 142 80.43 -42.10 52.09
C ILE A 142 80.77 -43.48 52.68
N SER A 143 80.85 -44.54 51.86
CA SER A 143 81.22 -45.88 52.33
C SER A 143 82.70 -45.99 52.73
N GLU A 144 83.60 -45.25 52.07
CA GLU A 144 85.02 -45.17 52.42
C GLU A 144 85.25 -44.30 53.65
N THR A 145 84.53 -43.18 53.84
CA THR A 145 84.61 -42.39 55.08
C THR A 145 84.05 -43.17 56.27
N LEU A 146 82.92 -43.87 56.14
CA LEU A 146 82.42 -44.81 57.16
C LEU A 146 83.38 -45.98 57.47
N LYS A 147 84.27 -46.35 56.53
CA LYS A 147 85.31 -47.38 56.74
C LYS A 147 86.68 -46.84 57.17
N LYS A 148 86.85 -45.52 57.27
CA LYS A 148 88.13 -44.86 57.61
C LYS A 148 88.10 -44.10 58.95
N MET A 149 87.01 -44.22 59.71
CA MET A 149 86.86 -43.61 61.06
C MET A 149 87.41 -44.55 62.17
N PRO A 150 88.54 -44.23 62.82
CA PRO A 150 88.80 -44.69 64.18
C PRO A 150 87.88 -43.95 65.18
N HIS A 151 87.76 -44.48 66.39
CA HIS A 151 86.67 -44.15 67.32
C HIS A 151 87.06 -43.07 68.36
N GLU A 152 87.04 -41.78 68.00
CA GLU A 152 87.24 -40.65 68.95
C GLU A 152 86.51 -39.36 68.52
N ASP A 153 86.13 -38.50 69.48
CA ASP A 153 85.21 -37.35 69.28
C ASP A 153 85.95 -36.01 69.05
N PRO A 154 85.77 -35.32 67.89
CA PRO A 154 86.44 -34.06 67.58
C PRO A 154 86.05 -32.82 68.41
N VAL A 155 84.98 -32.86 69.22
CA VAL A 155 84.43 -31.64 69.84
C VAL A 155 85.34 -31.10 70.96
N ALA A 156 85.93 -31.97 71.78
CA ALA A 156 86.75 -31.57 72.94
C ALA A 156 88.02 -30.77 72.53
N SER A 157 88.78 -31.30 71.56
CA SER A 157 90.06 -30.75 71.08
C SER A 157 89.98 -29.34 70.43
N ARG A 158 88.79 -28.74 70.33
CA ARG A 158 88.55 -27.41 69.76
C ARG A 158 88.31 -26.33 70.82
N VAL A 159 87.85 -26.69 72.01
CA VAL A 159 87.61 -25.73 73.12
C VAL A 159 88.94 -25.33 73.76
N GLU A 160 89.80 -26.31 74.01
CA GLU A 160 91.11 -26.15 74.66
C GLU A 160 92.09 -25.25 73.88
N ARG A 161 92.06 -25.33 72.54
CA ARG A 161 92.81 -24.43 71.65
C ARG A 161 92.30 -22.98 71.65
N ARG A 162 91.00 -22.76 71.93
CA ARG A 162 90.39 -21.40 71.95
C ARG A 162 90.77 -20.62 73.21
N LEU A 163 90.89 -21.30 74.35
CA LEU A 163 91.24 -20.69 75.64
C LEU A 163 92.71 -20.22 75.70
N ASN A 164 93.64 -21.01 75.18
CA ASN A 164 95.07 -20.67 75.17
C ASN A 164 95.42 -19.42 74.32
N ALA A 165 94.64 -19.13 73.27
CA ALA A 165 94.85 -17.94 72.44
C ALA A 165 94.54 -16.62 73.21
N ILE A 166 93.39 -16.58 73.87
CA ILE A 166 92.86 -15.40 74.58
C ILE A 166 93.80 -14.95 75.72
N GLN A 167 94.54 -15.89 76.32
CA GLN A 167 95.46 -15.61 77.43
C GLN A 167 96.76 -14.90 77.00
N ASN A 168 97.13 -14.98 75.71
CA ASN A 168 98.37 -14.40 75.18
C ASN A 168 98.17 -13.01 74.57
N GLU A 169 97.08 -12.77 73.84
CA GLU A 169 96.79 -11.46 73.23
C GLU A 169 96.64 -10.34 74.29
N LEU A 170 96.05 -10.66 75.44
CA LEU A 170 95.90 -9.74 76.58
C LEU A 170 97.22 -9.28 77.24
N ARG A 171 98.37 -9.82 76.83
CA ARG A 171 99.71 -9.39 77.28
C ARG A 171 100.47 -8.55 76.26
N GLY A 172 100.11 -8.58 74.97
CA GLY A 172 100.89 -7.91 73.91
C GLY A 172 100.68 -6.40 73.85
N ASP A 173 99.42 -5.96 73.78
CA ASP A 173 99.09 -4.57 73.42
C ASP A 173 99.05 -3.58 74.59
N ARG A 174 99.48 -4.00 75.79
CA ARG A 174 99.60 -3.11 76.97
C ARG A 174 100.92 -2.36 77.04
N ASP A 175 101.98 -2.93 76.49
CA ASP A 175 103.36 -2.46 76.74
C ASP A 175 103.90 -1.58 75.61
N ARG A 176 103.14 -1.38 74.52
CA ARG A 176 103.50 -0.47 73.41
C ARG A 176 102.94 0.92 73.60
N HIS A 177 103.42 1.56 74.66
CA HIS A 177 103.32 2.98 74.92
C HIS A 177 103.62 3.81 73.64
N ALA A 178 102.88 4.84 73.24
CA ALA A 178 101.95 5.73 73.95
C ALA A 178 102.59 6.78 74.89
N TYR A 179 103.89 7.11 74.71
CA TYR A 179 104.53 8.22 75.45
C TYR A 179 105.20 9.33 74.60
N ASP A 180 105.69 9.08 73.38
CA ASP A 180 106.71 10.00 72.81
C ASP A 180 106.24 11.18 71.93
N ARG A 181 105.08 11.13 71.25
CA ARG A 181 104.78 12.11 70.17
C ARG A 181 103.32 12.53 69.96
N TYR A 182 102.57 12.65 71.06
CA TYR A 182 101.18 13.10 71.01
C TYR A 182 101.04 14.65 70.94
N ASP A 183 101.97 15.38 71.57
CA ASP A 183 101.87 16.83 71.76
C ASP A 183 102.21 17.66 70.50
N GLU A 184 103.16 17.21 69.67
CA GLU A 184 103.55 17.92 68.44
C GLU A 184 102.41 18.01 67.40
N LEU A 185 101.47 17.05 67.42
CA LEU A 185 100.35 16.98 66.48
C LEU A 185 99.08 17.72 66.95
N LEU A 186 98.92 17.99 68.25
CA LEU A 186 97.74 18.70 68.75
C LEU A 186 97.73 20.17 68.28
N ASN A 187 98.87 20.86 68.40
CA ASN A 187 99.01 22.28 68.07
C ASN A 187 98.84 22.55 66.57
N LEU A 188 99.26 21.61 65.71
CA LEU A 188 99.06 21.74 64.26
C LEU A 188 97.60 21.53 63.81
N SER A 189 96.78 20.90 64.67
CA SER A 189 95.38 20.55 64.40
C SER A 189 94.39 21.66 64.76
N THR A 190 94.72 22.54 65.72
CA THR A 190 93.87 23.69 66.10
C THR A 190 93.81 24.75 65.02
N ASP A 191 94.97 25.08 64.44
CA ASP A 191 95.12 26.25 63.57
C ASP A 191 94.48 25.99 62.20
N LEU A 192 94.63 24.77 61.68
CA LEU A 192 93.94 24.27 60.49
C LEU A 192 92.40 24.27 60.62
N ARG A 193 91.86 24.12 61.84
CA ARG A 193 90.41 24.14 62.08
C ARG A 193 89.81 25.54 62.10
N GLN A 194 90.55 26.56 62.56
CA GLN A 194 90.05 27.94 62.51
C GLN A 194 89.96 28.45 61.05
N ALA A 195 90.97 28.16 60.23
CA ALA A 195 91.00 28.57 58.82
C ALA A 195 89.84 28.00 57.98
N LEU A 196 89.46 26.73 58.19
CA LEU A 196 88.39 26.09 57.42
C LEU A 196 86.98 26.60 57.80
N ASN A 197 86.73 26.88 59.08
CA ASN A 197 85.42 27.34 59.55
C ASN A 197 85.05 28.73 59.00
N GLN A 198 86.01 29.65 58.89
CA GLN A 198 85.75 30.99 58.34
C GLN A 198 85.33 30.94 56.87
N ASN A 199 85.97 30.08 56.07
CA ASN A 199 85.70 29.96 54.64
C ASN A 199 84.32 29.34 54.33
N GLN A 200 83.85 28.38 55.15
CA GLN A 200 82.49 27.84 55.00
C GLN A 200 81.39 28.86 55.31
N HIS A 201 81.61 29.74 56.31
CA HIS A 201 80.56 30.64 56.78
C HIS A 201 80.19 31.73 55.74
N TYR A 202 81.15 32.20 54.94
CA TYR A 202 80.89 33.13 53.83
C TYR A 202 80.14 32.46 52.66
N ALA A 203 80.46 31.20 52.35
CA ALA A 203 79.82 30.48 51.24
C ALA A 203 78.31 30.28 51.46
N GLN A 204 77.88 30.06 52.70
CA GLN A 204 76.47 29.79 53.04
C GLN A 204 75.60 31.06 53.05
N GLN A 205 76.13 32.21 53.48
CA GLN A 205 75.37 33.48 53.43
C GLN A 205 75.02 33.87 51.99
N ALA A 206 75.94 33.68 51.04
CA ALA A 206 75.73 33.97 49.62
C ALA A 206 74.68 33.04 48.95
N THR A 207 74.48 31.81 49.46
CA THR A 207 73.40 30.94 48.99
C THR A 207 72.04 31.34 49.58
N ASP A 208 72.01 31.69 50.87
CA ASP A 208 70.77 32.06 51.56
C ASP A 208 70.17 33.36 51.00
N GLU A 209 70.99 34.36 50.68
CA GLU A 209 70.53 35.59 50.03
C GLU A 209 69.96 35.35 48.63
N ARG A 210 70.51 34.40 47.86
CA ARG A 210 69.95 34.02 46.55
C ARG A 210 68.58 33.36 46.70
N ILE A 211 68.43 32.43 47.66
CA ILE A 211 67.16 31.76 47.94
C ILE A 211 66.11 32.79 48.41
N ARG A 212 66.50 33.74 49.27
CA ARG A 212 65.62 34.80 49.78
C ARG A 212 65.11 35.73 48.67
N ASN A 213 65.98 36.10 47.72
CA ASN A 213 65.58 36.92 46.57
C ASN A 213 64.69 36.15 45.57
N GLN A 214 64.94 34.85 45.35
CA GLN A 214 64.04 34.00 44.55
C GLN A 214 62.66 33.85 45.20
N TYR A 215 62.59 33.67 46.53
CA TYR A 215 61.34 33.63 47.26
C TYR A 215 60.53 34.92 47.08
N LEU A 216 61.15 36.09 47.29
CA LEU A 216 60.50 37.40 47.11
C LEU A 216 59.99 37.63 45.68
N GLN A 217 60.71 37.16 44.65
CA GLN A 217 60.22 37.19 43.27
C GLN A 217 59.00 36.26 43.06
N SER A 218 58.99 35.08 43.68
CA SER A 218 57.83 34.16 43.60
C SER A 218 56.58 34.74 44.27
N GLU A 219 56.77 35.43 45.40
CA GLU A 219 55.69 36.07 46.17
C GLU A 219 55.12 37.30 45.44
N ALA A 220 55.98 38.14 44.84
CA ALA A 220 55.55 39.25 43.99
C ALA A 220 54.77 38.78 42.74
N ASN A 221 55.22 37.69 42.10
CA ASN A 221 54.51 37.10 40.97
C ASN A 221 53.16 36.50 41.39
N LYS A 222 53.07 35.88 42.57
CA LYS A 222 51.80 35.37 43.12
C LYS A 222 50.78 36.49 43.32
N ILE A 223 51.16 37.58 43.98
CA ILE A 223 50.27 38.73 44.25
C ILE A 223 49.74 39.33 42.93
N ARG A 224 50.59 39.40 41.89
CA ARG A 224 50.19 39.85 40.56
C ARG A 224 49.16 38.91 39.92
N VAL A 225 49.38 37.59 39.97
CA VAL A 225 48.41 36.60 39.44
C VAL A 225 47.08 36.67 40.20
N GLU A 226 47.09 36.85 41.52
CA GLU A 226 45.88 37.03 42.31
C GLU A 226 45.11 38.30 41.90
N SER A 227 45.80 39.40 41.61
CA SER A 227 45.21 40.64 41.07
C SER A 227 44.62 40.46 39.67
N ASP A 228 45.33 39.77 38.77
CA ASP A 228 44.84 39.47 37.42
C ASP A 228 43.58 38.57 37.46
N LEU A 229 43.52 37.62 38.40
CA LEU A 229 42.38 36.72 38.59
C LEU A 229 41.13 37.47 39.09
N ASP A 230 41.27 38.39 40.04
CA ASP A 230 40.15 39.25 40.49
C ASP A 230 39.70 40.26 39.41
N ASN A 231 40.61 40.74 38.57
CA ASN A 231 40.25 41.54 37.39
C ASN A 231 39.50 40.72 36.33
N LEU A 232 39.78 39.41 36.21
CA LEU A 232 39.02 38.51 35.34
C LEU A 232 37.63 38.20 35.90
N LYS A 233 37.48 37.97 37.22
CA LYS A 233 36.15 37.82 37.87
C LYS A 233 35.24 39.01 37.56
N ARG A 234 35.71 40.24 37.80
CA ARG A 234 34.93 41.47 37.53
C ARG A 234 34.49 41.60 36.07
N LYS A 235 35.29 41.09 35.11
CA LYS A 235 34.93 41.06 33.68
C LYS A 235 33.90 39.96 33.38
N LEU A 236 33.99 38.82 34.06
CA LEU A 236 32.97 37.76 33.98
C LEU A 236 31.63 38.28 34.49
N ASP A 237 31.59 38.88 35.70
CA ASP A 237 30.38 39.48 36.30
C ASP A 237 29.71 40.48 35.36
N GLN A 238 30.50 41.34 34.70
CA GLN A 238 30.02 42.31 33.70
C GLN A 238 29.43 41.62 32.45
N SER A 239 30.02 40.51 31.99
CA SER A 239 29.50 39.73 30.87
C SER A 239 28.22 38.96 31.24
N GLU A 240 28.09 38.49 32.48
CA GLU A 240 26.88 37.83 32.97
C GLU A 240 25.72 38.83 33.14
N GLY A 241 26.00 40.06 33.57
CA GLY A 241 25.02 41.16 33.50
C GLY A 241 24.54 41.42 32.07
N GLY A 242 25.44 41.41 31.09
CA GLY A 242 25.08 41.50 29.66
C GLY A 242 24.22 40.33 29.16
N LYS A 243 24.51 39.10 29.61
CA LYS A 243 23.71 37.90 29.34
C LYS A 243 22.30 38.00 29.91
N VAL A 244 22.13 38.53 31.12
CA VAL A 244 20.80 38.77 31.73
C VAL A 244 20.01 39.83 30.95
N ALA A 245 20.65 40.91 30.49
CA ALA A 245 20.01 41.92 29.66
C ALA A 245 19.53 41.35 28.30
N LEU A 246 20.36 40.54 27.64
CA LEU A 246 19.99 39.84 26.40
C LEU A 246 18.87 38.82 26.61
N GLN A 247 18.85 38.09 27.73
CA GLN A 247 17.77 37.17 28.07
C GLN A 247 16.42 37.90 28.21
N ALA A 248 16.40 39.04 28.92
CA ALA A 248 15.20 39.87 29.03
C ALA A 248 14.72 40.40 27.66
N GLN A 249 15.64 40.74 26.76
CA GLN A 249 15.31 41.17 25.40
C GLN A 249 14.72 40.03 24.54
N VAL A 250 15.22 38.80 24.70
CA VAL A 250 14.66 37.59 24.05
C VAL A 250 13.25 37.28 24.58
N ASP A 251 13.00 37.45 25.87
CA ASP A 251 11.69 37.14 26.47
C ASP A 251 10.63 38.22 26.16
N GLU A 252 11.01 39.48 25.97
CA GLU A 252 10.11 40.48 25.39
C GLU A 252 9.81 40.19 23.90
N LEU A 253 10.79 39.77 23.09
CA LEU A 253 10.56 39.36 21.70
C LEU A 253 9.62 38.14 21.59
N ARG A 254 9.75 37.15 22.50
CA ARG A 254 8.79 36.04 22.65
C ARG A 254 7.39 36.56 23.02
N SER A 255 7.32 37.53 23.92
CA SER A 255 6.06 38.15 24.36
C SER A 255 5.42 39.01 23.26
N GLN A 256 6.19 39.53 22.30
CA GLN A 256 5.69 40.22 21.11
C GLN A 256 5.20 39.23 20.03
N LEU A 257 5.92 38.13 19.81
CA LEU A 257 5.47 37.04 18.93
C LEU A 257 4.13 36.46 19.39
N HIS A 258 3.94 36.19 20.68
CA HIS A 258 2.65 35.73 21.21
C HIS A 258 1.51 36.75 21.03
N ARG A 259 1.79 38.06 21.09
CA ARG A 259 0.81 39.12 20.78
C ARG A 259 0.43 39.07 19.29
N ILE A 260 1.42 38.95 18.39
CA ILE A 260 1.21 38.87 16.93
C ILE A 260 0.42 37.61 16.54
N ASP A 261 0.73 36.43 17.11
CA ASP A 261 -0.04 35.21 16.82
C ASP A 261 -1.48 35.26 17.36
N HIS A 262 -1.72 35.94 18.50
CA HIS A 262 -3.10 36.22 18.95
C HIS A 262 -3.84 37.18 18.01
N GLU A 263 -3.20 38.26 17.55
CA GLU A 263 -3.81 39.18 16.57
C GLU A 263 -4.08 38.50 15.23
N LYS A 264 -3.16 37.66 14.76
CA LYS A 264 -3.31 36.82 13.57
C LYS A 264 -4.44 35.79 13.70
N GLY A 265 -4.62 35.20 14.88
CA GLY A 265 -5.79 34.37 15.20
C GLY A 265 -7.08 35.16 15.14
N ARG A 266 -7.11 36.36 15.75
CA ARG A 266 -8.27 37.28 15.75
C ARG A 266 -8.62 37.75 14.33
N LEU A 267 -7.62 38.10 13.51
CA LEU A 267 -7.77 38.49 12.11
C LEU A 267 -8.25 37.33 11.23
N LYS A 268 -7.76 36.11 11.46
CA LYS A 268 -8.27 34.91 10.79
C LYS A 268 -9.75 34.72 11.09
N GLN A 269 -10.15 34.79 12.36
CA GLN A 269 -11.55 34.67 12.74
C GLN A 269 -12.42 35.77 12.10
N GLN A 270 -11.95 37.02 12.05
CA GLN A 270 -12.65 38.09 11.31
C GLN A 270 -12.76 37.84 9.79
N MET A 271 -11.79 37.16 9.16
CA MET A 271 -11.91 36.77 7.75
C MET A 271 -12.89 35.61 7.55
N ASP A 272 -12.92 34.63 8.47
CA ASP A 272 -13.85 33.51 8.42
C ASP A 272 -15.31 33.99 8.67
N ASP A 273 -15.51 34.93 9.62
CA ASP A 273 -16.77 35.65 9.83
C ASP A 273 -17.19 36.47 8.60
N SER A 274 -16.26 37.19 7.96
CA SER A 274 -16.53 37.96 6.73
C SER A 274 -16.93 37.04 5.56
N ARG A 275 -16.31 35.86 5.44
CA ARG A 275 -16.68 34.84 4.44
C ARG A 275 -18.10 34.32 4.68
N TYR A 276 -18.51 34.16 5.95
CA TYR A 276 -19.88 33.76 6.30
C TYR A 276 -20.91 34.86 6.00
N GLU A 277 -20.57 36.13 6.28
CA GLU A 277 -21.38 37.29 5.84
C GLU A 277 -21.52 37.34 4.31
N ASP A 278 -20.44 37.15 3.55
CA ASP A 278 -20.48 37.20 2.08
C ASP A 278 -21.18 35.97 1.46
N GLU A 279 -21.06 34.76 2.04
CA GLU A 279 -21.93 33.64 1.67
C GLU A 279 -23.41 33.95 1.94
N MET A 280 -23.73 34.57 3.09
CA MET A 280 -25.11 34.98 3.40
C MET A 280 -25.61 36.08 2.47
N ARG A 281 -24.75 36.99 2.02
CA ARG A 281 -25.08 38.01 1.00
C ARG A 281 -25.29 37.36 -0.37
N GLU A 282 -24.50 36.38 -0.79
CA GLU A 282 -24.77 35.59 -1.99
C GLU A 282 -26.09 34.79 -1.89
N ARG A 283 -26.37 34.18 -0.73
CA ARG A 283 -27.66 33.52 -0.46
C ARG A 283 -28.85 34.49 -0.34
N ARG A 284 -28.62 35.81 -0.27
CA ARG A 284 -29.65 36.86 -0.40
C ARG A 284 -29.77 37.33 -1.85
N LYS A 285 -28.64 37.63 -2.52
CA LYS A 285 -28.58 37.96 -3.96
C LYS A 285 -29.23 36.89 -4.83
N LYS A 286 -28.93 35.60 -4.63
CA LYS A 286 -29.56 34.52 -5.40
C LYS A 286 -31.08 34.49 -5.26
N ARG A 287 -31.64 34.86 -4.11
CA ARG A 287 -33.11 34.99 -3.94
C ARG A 287 -33.66 36.23 -4.64
N SER A 288 -32.96 37.38 -4.54
CA SER A 288 -33.31 38.59 -5.29
C SER A 288 -33.30 38.35 -6.81
N VAL A 289 -32.26 37.69 -7.32
CA VAL A 289 -32.09 37.38 -8.75
C VAL A 289 -33.11 36.37 -9.25
N GLU A 290 -33.53 35.40 -8.42
CA GLU A 290 -34.60 34.48 -8.82
C GLU A 290 -35.98 35.17 -8.83
N GLU A 291 -36.26 36.06 -7.86
CA GLU A 291 -37.46 36.91 -7.91
C GLU A 291 -37.46 37.91 -9.08
N GLU A 292 -36.28 38.39 -9.48
CA GLU A 292 -36.08 39.32 -10.60
C GLU A 292 -36.30 38.61 -11.93
N LYS A 293 -35.69 37.44 -12.16
CA LYS A 293 -36.01 36.55 -13.29
C LYS A 293 -37.49 36.20 -13.36
N ASP A 294 -38.17 36.05 -12.23
CA ASP A 294 -39.60 35.74 -12.21
C ASP A 294 -40.48 36.97 -12.50
N ARG A 295 -39.97 38.19 -12.34
CA ARG A 295 -40.59 39.42 -12.87
C ARG A 295 -40.34 39.52 -14.37
N ASP A 296 -39.11 39.27 -14.82
CA ASP A 296 -38.72 39.29 -16.24
C ASP A 296 -39.47 38.22 -17.05
N ARG A 297 -39.67 37.01 -16.51
CA ARG A 297 -40.49 35.96 -17.13
C ARG A 297 -41.92 36.44 -17.35
N ARG A 298 -42.51 37.12 -16.37
CA ARG A 298 -43.88 37.69 -16.43
C ARG A 298 -43.96 38.99 -17.25
N LEU A 299 -42.83 39.55 -17.68
CA LEU A 299 -42.74 40.63 -18.66
C LEU A 299 -42.60 40.04 -20.07
N MET A 300 -41.65 39.12 -20.28
CA MET A 300 -41.51 38.31 -21.49
C MET A 300 -42.81 37.60 -21.91
N GLU A 301 -43.58 37.06 -20.96
CA GLU A 301 -44.90 36.46 -21.24
C GLU A 301 -45.92 37.47 -21.77
N ARG A 302 -45.89 38.72 -21.28
CA ARG A 302 -46.72 39.83 -21.80
C ARG A 302 -46.23 40.30 -23.16
N GLU A 303 -44.92 40.47 -23.34
CA GLU A 303 -44.31 40.86 -24.62
C GLU A 303 -44.58 39.80 -25.70
N LEU A 304 -44.53 38.50 -25.38
CA LEU A 304 -44.94 37.42 -26.29
C LEU A 304 -46.44 37.46 -26.63
N GLN A 305 -47.29 37.95 -25.73
CA GLN A 305 -48.72 38.17 -25.98
C GLN A 305 -48.98 39.41 -26.85
N GLU A 306 -48.25 40.51 -26.63
CA GLU A 306 -48.30 41.69 -27.49
C GLU A 306 -47.72 41.43 -28.88
N LEU A 307 -46.60 40.72 -28.99
CA LEU A 307 -45.99 40.31 -30.26
C LEU A 307 -46.90 39.39 -31.08
N ARG A 308 -47.63 38.46 -30.44
CA ARG A 308 -48.71 37.70 -31.10
C ARG A 308 -49.83 38.62 -31.60
N GLY A 309 -50.20 39.63 -30.82
CA GLY A 309 -51.13 40.69 -31.20
C GLY A 309 -50.61 41.66 -32.29
N GLN A 310 -49.30 41.79 -32.48
CA GLN A 310 -48.68 42.62 -33.53
C GLN A 310 -48.52 41.83 -34.84
N LEU A 311 -48.11 40.57 -34.77
CA LEU A 311 -47.98 39.67 -35.93
C LEU A 311 -49.31 39.46 -36.68
N THR A 312 -50.45 39.61 -35.97
CA THR A 312 -51.80 39.56 -36.57
C THR A 312 -52.12 40.81 -37.41
N ARG A 313 -51.28 41.85 -37.38
CA ARG A 313 -51.49 43.16 -38.04
C ARG A 313 -50.43 43.57 -39.06
N SER A 314 -49.28 42.88 -39.14
CA SER A 314 -48.18 43.23 -40.07
C SER A 314 -48.28 42.60 -41.47
N ILE A 315 -49.35 41.85 -41.79
CA ILE A 315 -49.52 41.21 -43.12
C ILE A 315 -49.99 42.23 -44.18
N SER A 316 -49.26 43.33 -44.41
CA SER A 316 -49.38 44.26 -45.57
C SER A 316 -48.31 45.38 -45.61
N ALA A 317 -47.03 45.06 -45.84
CA ALA A 317 -46.04 46.07 -46.27
C ALA A 317 -44.82 45.46 -47.01
N SER A 318 -44.65 45.72 -48.30
CA SER A 318 -43.45 45.27 -49.05
C SER A 318 -42.19 46.10 -48.80
N SER A 319 -42.30 47.25 -48.10
CA SER A 319 -41.15 48.03 -47.63
C SER A 319 -40.35 47.33 -46.53
N GLU A 320 -41.00 46.49 -45.71
CA GLU A 320 -40.34 45.73 -44.65
C GLU A 320 -39.21 44.86 -45.19
N MET A 321 -39.29 44.36 -46.43
CA MET A 321 -38.22 43.52 -47.00
C MET A 321 -36.92 44.29 -47.28
N GLU A 322 -37.00 45.60 -47.56
CA GLU A 322 -35.80 46.44 -47.67
C GLU A 322 -35.30 46.94 -46.31
N GLU A 323 -36.20 47.20 -45.37
CA GLU A 323 -35.82 47.54 -43.99
C GLU A 323 -35.21 46.34 -43.25
N LEU A 324 -35.66 45.12 -43.57
CA LEU A 324 -35.02 43.86 -43.16
C LEU A 324 -33.65 43.69 -43.82
N ARG A 325 -33.43 44.08 -45.08
CA ARG A 325 -32.06 44.12 -45.65
C ARG A 325 -31.16 45.11 -44.92
N ARG A 326 -31.63 46.33 -44.65
CA ARG A 326 -30.89 47.33 -43.84
C ARG A 326 -30.74 46.89 -42.37
N GLY A 327 -31.67 46.09 -41.84
CA GLY A 327 -31.64 45.46 -40.53
C GLY A 327 -30.63 44.32 -40.44
N ILE A 328 -30.55 43.48 -41.48
CA ILE A 328 -29.52 42.46 -41.66
C ILE A 328 -28.16 43.12 -41.79
N GLU A 329 -27.99 44.20 -42.56
CA GLU A 329 -26.72 44.95 -42.58
C GLU A 329 -26.34 45.56 -41.23
N ARG A 330 -27.31 46.03 -40.44
CA ARG A 330 -27.06 46.52 -39.07
C ARG A 330 -26.67 45.37 -38.14
N SER A 331 -27.36 44.22 -38.22
CA SER A 331 -27.04 42.98 -37.51
C SER A 331 -25.70 42.39 -37.91
N GLU A 332 -25.32 42.48 -39.18
CA GLU A 332 -24.02 42.07 -39.73
C GLU A 332 -22.90 42.92 -39.13
N ARG A 333 -23.05 44.26 -39.14
CA ARG A 333 -22.10 45.19 -38.51
C ARG A 333 -22.02 45.00 -37.00
N GLN A 334 -23.15 44.74 -36.33
CA GLN A 334 -23.18 44.39 -34.91
C GLN A 334 -22.51 43.04 -34.64
N ARG A 335 -22.66 42.04 -35.52
CA ARG A 335 -22.00 40.73 -35.40
C ARG A 335 -20.48 40.85 -35.61
N VAL A 336 -20.04 41.71 -36.53
CA VAL A 336 -18.61 42.06 -36.68
C VAL A 336 -18.11 42.76 -35.42
N GLN A 337 -18.79 43.80 -34.93
CA GLN A 337 -18.40 44.51 -33.68
C GLN A 337 -18.38 43.58 -32.45
N LEU A 338 -19.32 42.64 -32.34
CA LEU A 338 -19.32 41.62 -31.30
C LEU A 338 -18.19 40.61 -31.50
N SER A 339 -17.85 40.25 -32.74
CA SER A 339 -16.68 39.41 -33.05
C SER A 339 -15.37 40.10 -32.68
N ASP A 340 -15.21 41.38 -33.03
CA ASP A 340 -14.05 42.21 -32.67
C ASP A 340 -13.92 42.35 -31.15
N HIS A 341 -15.05 42.51 -30.45
CA HIS A 341 -15.09 42.59 -28.98
C HIS A 341 -14.79 41.24 -28.33
N ILE A 342 -15.32 40.13 -28.86
CA ILE A 342 -14.98 38.76 -28.42
C ILE A 342 -13.49 38.50 -28.65
N GLU A 343 -12.92 38.82 -29.82
CA GLU A 343 -11.50 38.64 -30.11
C GLU A 343 -10.63 39.51 -29.17
N THR A 344 -11.08 40.73 -28.86
CA THR A 344 -10.43 41.61 -27.88
C THR A 344 -10.46 40.98 -26.48
N LEU A 345 -11.62 40.49 -26.02
CA LEU A 345 -11.77 39.81 -24.73
C LEU A 345 -10.96 38.50 -24.67
N THR A 346 -10.90 37.74 -25.77
CA THR A 346 -10.06 36.53 -25.89
C THR A 346 -8.59 36.91 -25.75
N LYS A 347 -8.10 37.93 -26.48
CA LYS A 347 -6.72 38.45 -26.31
C LYS A 347 -6.44 38.92 -24.89
N ASP A 348 -7.43 39.54 -24.23
CA ASP A 348 -7.34 40.01 -22.85
C ASP A 348 -7.32 38.86 -21.82
N LEU A 349 -8.03 37.76 -22.09
CA LEU A 349 -7.96 36.52 -21.31
C LEU A 349 -6.63 35.80 -21.54
N ASP A 350 -6.20 35.63 -22.79
CA ASP A 350 -4.87 35.15 -23.19
C ASP A 350 -3.74 35.91 -22.46
N ASN A 351 -3.86 37.23 -22.38
CA ASN A 351 -2.88 38.08 -21.71
C ASN A 351 -2.91 37.93 -20.19
N ARG A 352 -4.10 37.79 -19.58
CA ARG A 352 -4.24 37.46 -18.14
C ARG A 352 -3.70 36.06 -17.82
N GLU A 353 -3.92 35.07 -18.68
CA GLU A 353 -3.38 33.72 -18.52
C GLU A 353 -1.85 33.72 -18.66
N LYS A 354 -1.28 34.44 -19.63
CA LYS A 354 0.17 34.65 -19.76
C LYS A 354 0.77 35.40 -18.57
N GLN A 355 0.01 36.28 -17.91
CA GLN A 355 0.42 36.93 -16.65
C GLN A 355 0.34 35.96 -15.46
N ALA A 356 -0.74 35.17 -15.35
CA ALA A 356 -0.89 34.15 -14.32
C ALA A 356 0.21 33.08 -14.41
N ALA A 357 0.54 32.62 -15.62
CA ALA A 357 1.65 31.70 -15.88
C ALA A 357 3.00 32.29 -15.42
N LYS A 358 3.27 33.58 -15.68
CA LYS A 358 4.46 34.27 -15.17
C LYS A 358 4.50 34.34 -13.65
N LEU A 359 3.38 34.67 -13.00
CA LEU A 359 3.27 34.68 -11.54
C LEU A 359 3.47 33.28 -10.94
N ILE A 360 2.93 32.23 -11.57
CA ILE A 360 3.15 30.83 -11.17
C ILE A 360 4.64 30.45 -11.30
N THR A 361 5.31 30.85 -12.37
CA THR A 361 6.77 30.62 -12.53
C THR A 361 7.57 31.37 -11.47
N GLN A 362 7.24 32.64 -11.18
CA GLN A 362 7.89 33.41 -10.11
C GLN A 362 7.65 32.81 -8.73
N LEU A 363 6.45 32.29 -8.45
CA LEU A 363 6.13 31.60 -7.19
C LEU A 363 6.89 30.27 -7.08
N LYS A 364 7.04 29.51 -8.18
CA LYS A 364 7.90 28.31 -8.22
C LYS A 364 9.35 28.69 -7.93
N GLU A 365 9.92 29.64 -8.66
CA GLU A 365 11.29 30.12 -8.42
C GLU A 365 11.51 30.58 -6.97
N MET A 366 10.53 31.24 -6.35
CA MET A 366 10.62 31.65 -4.94
C MET A 366 10.50 30.47 -3.98
N SER A 367 9.70 29.44 -4.32
CA SER A 367 9.66 28.17 -3.58
C SER A 367 10.99 27.43 -3.70
N ASP A 368 11.54 27.29 -4.91
CA ASP A 368 12.82 26.62 -5.16
C ASP A 368 13.98 27.32 -4.42
N LYS A 369 13.98 28.66 -4.41
CA LYS A 369 14.94 29.48 -3.63
C LYS A 369 14.74 29.32 -2.12
N PHE A 370 13.49 29.19 -1.64
CA PHE A 370 13.21 28.92 -0.23
C PHE A 370 13.66 27.51 0.20
N GLU A 371 13.37 26.49 -0.62
CA GLU A 371 13.86 25.12 -0.37
C GLU A 371 15.39 25.04 -0.43
N ALA A 372 16.03 25.74 -1.36
CA ALA A 372 17.50 25.82 -1.41
C ALA A 372 18.07 26.50 -0.15
N SER A 373 17.43 27.57 0.33
CA SER A 373 17.80 28.26 1.58
C SER A 373 17.59 27.38 2.81
N ASP A 374 16.51 26.60 2.88
CA ASP A 374 16.30 25.69 4.02
C ASP A 374 17.22 24.47 3.97
N ARG A 375 17.51 23.91 2.78
CA ARG A 375 18.58 22.91 2.58
C ARG A 375 19.93 23.44 3.08
N GLN A 376 20.30 24.66 2.70
CA GLN A 376 21.55 25.29 3.15
C GLN A 376 21.55 25.55 4.66
N LYS A 377 20.44 26.04 5.23
CA LYS A 377 20.27 26.23 6.68
C LYS A 377 20.42 24.92 7.45
N ASN A 378 19.82 23.83 6.96
CA ASN A 378 19.91 22.51 7.58
C ASN A 378 21.34 21.94 7.50
N GLN A 379 22.06 22.16 6.39
CA GLN A 379 23.50 21.84 6.28
C GLN A 379 24.37 22.67 7.24
N LEU A 380 24.06 23.96 7.43
CA LEU A 380 24.76 24.80 8.41
C LEU A 380 24.46 24.36 9.85
N GLN A 381 23.23 23.90 10.12
CA GLN A 381 22.85 23.33 11.42
C GLN A 381 23.61 22.04 11.72
N THR A 382 23.68 21.08 10.78
CA THR A 382 24.46 19.85 10.99
C THR A 382 25.95 20.14 11.19
N ASN A 383 26.52 21.06 10.40
CA ASN A 383 27.92 21.48 10.56
C ASN A 383 28.18 22.15 11.93
N TYR A 384 27.22 22.91 12.46
CA TYR A 384 27.27 23.50 13.79
C TYR A 384 27.18 22.43 14.89
N ASP A 385 26.25 21.47 14.77
CA ASP A 385 26.07 20.41 15.76
C ASP A 385 27.26 19.44 15.79
N ASP A 386 27.84 19.10 14.65
CA ASP A 386 29.12 18.36 14.55
C ASP A 386 30.27 19.10 15.23
N SER A 387 30.38 20.42 15.01
CA SER A 387 31.40 21.26 15.64
C SER A 387 31.19 21.36 17.15
N SER A 388 29.93 21.47 17.58
CA SER A 388 29.51 21.45 18.98
C SER A 388 29.84 20.12 19.66
N ASN A 389 29.65 18.99 18.97
CA ASN A 389 29.98 17.66 19.47
C ASN A 389 31.50 17.45 19.59
N LYS A 390 32.28 17.83 18.57
CA LYS A 390 33.75 17.82 18.63
C LYS A 390 34.29 18.68 19.79
N MET A 391 33.70 19.85 20.04
CA MET A 391 34.06 20.68 21.21
C MET A 391 33.74 19.98 22.55
N LYS A 392 32.62 19.25 22.66
CA LYS A 392 32.29 18.46 23.87
C LYS A 392 33.27 17.29 24.07
N GLU A 393 33.73 16.66 22.99
CA GLU A 393 34.72 15.58 23.05
C GLU A 393 36.09 16.09 23.49
N VAL A 394 36.60 17.15 22.85
CA VAL A 394 37.83 17.84 23.28
C VAL A 394 37.74 18.32 24.74
N THR A 395 36.57 18.77 25.20
CA THR A 395 36.35 19.14 26.61
C THR A 395 36.46 17.92 27.54
N LYS A 396 35.84 16.78 27.19
CA LYS A 396 35.97 15.53 27.97
C LYS A 396 37.40 15.00 27.99
N ASP A 397 38.16 15.15 26.92
CA ASP A 397 39.56 14.68 26.88
C ASP A 397 40.50 15.63 27.65
N LEU A 398 40.17 16.93 27.69
CA LEU A 398 40.80 17.86 28.64
C LEU A 398 40.45 17.51 30.10
N GLU A 399 39.22 17.09 30.39
CA GLU A 399 38.81 16.60 31.71
C GLU A 399 39.54 15.30 32.10
N LYS A 400 39.74 14.35 31.16
CA LYS A 400 40.55 13.14 31.41
C LYS A 400 42.01 13.50 31.73
N THR A 401 42.66 14.25 30.84
CA THR A 401 44.10 14.59 30.98
C THR A 401 44.39 15.46 32.20
N THR A 402 43.47 16.35 32.59
CA THR A 402 43.61 17.12 33.86
C THR A 402 43.41 16.24 35.10
N ASN A 403 42.55 15.22 35.07
CA ASN A 403 42.44 14.23 36.14
C ASN A 403 43.66 13.29 36.21
N GLU A 404 44.22 12.87 35.07
CA GLU A 404 45.46 12.11 34.99
C GLU A 404 46.66 12.90 35.54
N LEU A 405 46.75 14.19 35.19
CA LEU A 405 47.74 15.12 35.75
C LEU A 405 47.56 15.28 37.27
N ARG A 406 46.32 15.39 37.76
CA ARG A 406 46.02 15.46 39.20
C ARG A 406 46.43 14.16 39.93
N ASN A 407 46.16 13.00 39.34
CA ASN A 407 46.51 11.70 39.91
C ASN A 407 48.02 11.47 39.97
N THR A 408 48.75 11.83 38.89
CA THR A 408 50.21 11.75 38.85
C THR A 408 50.87 12.75 39.82
N GLN A 409 50.31 13.96 39.98
CA GLN A 409 50.74 14.91 41.03
C GLN A 409 50.55 14.35 42.45
N LEU A 410 49.43 13.66 42.73
CA LEU A 410 49.20 13.01 44.02
C LEU A 410 50.20 11.87 44.27
N SER A 411 50.44 11.01 43.27
CA SER A 411 51.42 9.92 43.37
C SER A 411 52.86 10.42 43.53
N LEU A 412 53.21 11.54 42.87
CA LEU A 412 54.50 12.22 43.08
C LEU A 412 54.62 12.72 44.52
N HIS A 413 53.61 13.42 45.03
CA HIS A 413 53.61 13.96 46.39
C HIS A 413 53.66 12.86 47.47
N GLU A 414 53.04 11.70 47.23
CA GLU A 414 53.23 10.52 48.07
C GLU A 414 54.66 9.95 48.01
N SER A 415 55.27 9.94 46.82
CA SER A 415 56.66 9.49 46.64
C SER A 415 57.65 10.41 47.37
N GLU A 416 57.43 11.73 47.30
CA GLU A 416 58.19 12.74 48.05
C GLU A 416 58.05 12.54 49.57
N LYS A 417 56.83 12.34 50.08
CA LYS A 417 56.60 11.99 51.50
C LYS A 417 57.35 10.73 51.92
N LYS A 418 57.24 9.64 51.14
CA LYS A 418 57.95 8.38 51.39
C LYS A 418 59.48 8.58 51.39
N LYS A 419 60.01 9.41 50.48
CA LYS A 419 61.43 9.79 50.41
C LYS A 419 61.90 10.58 51.64
N ASP A 420 61.13 11.56 52.11
CA ASP A 420 61.47 12.30 53.32
C ASP A 420 61.32 11.45 54.60
N GLU A 421 60.36 10.51 54.66
CA GLU A 421 60.30 9.49 55.71
C GLU A 421 61.56 8.61 55.74
N PHE A 422 62.01 8.08 54.59
CA PHE A 422 63.25 7.30 54.52
C PHE A 422 64.47 8.11 54.95
N LYS A 423 64.55 9.39 54.55
CA LYS A 423 65.59 10.34 54.96
C LYS A 423 65.57 10.60 56.47
N ALA A 424 64.39 10.77 57.07
CA ALA A 424 64.25 10.93 58.52
C ALA A 424 64.68 9.66 59.29
N ARG A 425 64.24 8.47 58.83
CA ARG A 425 64.66 7.17 59.40
C ARG A 425 66.18 6.96 59.31
N ALA A 426 66.80 7.33 58.19
CA ALA A 426 68.25 7.26 58.00
C ALA A 426 69.02 8.28 58.88
N GLN A 427 68.48 9.49 59.07
CA GLN A 427 69.07 10.47 59.98
C GLN A 427 69.02 10.01 61.45
N GLU A 428 67.93 9.36 61.86
CA GLU A 428 67.80 8.81 63.21
C GLU A 428 68.76 7.64 63.47
N THR A 429 68.94 6.70 62.52
CA THR A 429 69.95 5.64 62.70
C THR A 429 71.37 6.22 62.78
N VAL A 430 71.70 7.23 61.97
CA VAL A 430 72.99 7.97 62.07
C VAL A 430 73.13 8.66 63.44
N ARG A 431 72.05 9.19 64.02
CA ARG A 431 72.06 9.78 65.38
C ARG A 431 72.35 8.71 66.44
N GLN A 432 71.72 7.53 66.32
CA GLN A 432 71.93 6.40 67.24
C GLN A 432 73.38 5.89 67.18
N TRP A 433 73.95 5.71 65.98
CA TRP A 433 75.37 5.35 65.83
C TRP A 433 76.31 6.39 66.44
N LYS A 434 76.06 7.70 66.21
CA LYS A 434 76.85 8.79 66.83
C LYS A 434 76.78 8.79 68.36
N MET A 435 75.63 8.43 68.95
CA MET A 435 75.53 8.24 70.41
C MET A 435 76.31 7.03 70.89
N LYS A 436 76.32 5.91 70.14
CA LYS A 436 77.04 4.70 70.54
C LYS A 436 78.55 4.88 70.50
N VAL A 437 79.10 5.59 69.51
CA VAL A 437 80.52 5.97 69.48
C VAL A 437 80.89 6.79 70.72
N LYS A 438 80.11 7.82 71.07
CA LYS A 438 80.29 8.62 72.30
C LYS A 438 80.13 7.85 73.61
N GLN A 439 79.58 6.63 73.59
CA GLN A 439 79.54 5.77 74.77
C GLN A 439 80.86 5.01 74.92
N LEU A 440 81.37 4.43 73.81
CA LEU A 440 82.63 3.68 73.76
C LEU A 440 83.85 4.56 74.08
N GLU A 441 83.87 5.82 73.60
CA GLU A 441 84.90 6.81 73.95
C GLU A 441 85.07 6.95 75.48
N ARG A 442 83.95 7.09 76.21
CA ARG A 442 83.93 7.18 77.69
C ARG A 442 84.20 5.86 78.41
N GLU A 443 84.27 4.74 77.70
CA GLU A 443 84.68 3.44 78.25
C GLU A 443 86.20 3.31 78.16
N VAL A 444 86.80 3.69 77.02
CA VAL A 444 88.27 3.73 76.82
C VAL A 444 88.96 4.63 77.85
N ASP A 445 88.47 5.84 78.10
CA ASP A 445 89.15 6.78 79.01
C ASP A 445 89.12 6.32 80.48
N ARG A 446 88.09 5.55 80.89
CA ARG A 446 88.07 4.92 82.23
C ARG A 446 89.14 3.83 82.36
N HIS A 447 89.40 3.06 81.31
CA HIS A 447 90.43 2.03 81.34
C HIS A 447 91.85 2.61 81.39
N LYS A 448 92.13 3.73 80.71
CA LYS A 448 93.44 4.41 80.76
C LYS A 448 93.83 4.81 82.19
N HIS A 449 92.91 5.38 82.96
CA HIS A 449 93.17 5.82 84.34
C HIS A 449 93.55 4.67 85.29
N GLY A 450 93.04 3.45 85.05
CA GLY A 450 93.39 2.27 85.84
C GLY A 450 94.79 1.71 85.56
N ALA A 451 95.32 1.90 84.35
CA ALA A 451 96.65 1.39 83.98
C ALA A 451 97.78 2.16 84.66
N ASN A 452 97.70 3.50 84.67
CA ASN A 452 98.76 4.38 85.17
C ASN A 452 99.09 4.16 86.66
N GLN A 453 98.13 3.68 87.47
CA GLN A 453 98.33 3.40 88.89
C GLN A 453 99.17 2.15 89.17
N LEU A 454 99.29 1.23 88.21
CA LEU A 454 100.08 0.00 88.35
C LEU A 454 101.57 0.23 88.03
N ILE A 455 101.86 1.08 87.04
CA ILE A 455 103.22 1.36 86.55
C ILE A 455 104.09 1.97 87.67
N GLN A 456 103.59 3.02 88.33
CA GLN A 456 104.26 3.73 89.43
C GLN A 456 104.65 2.82 90.62
N ARG A 457 104.00 1.67 90.77
CA ARG A 457 104.27 0.71 91.86
C ARG A 457 105.46 -0.20 91.56
N ASN A 458 105.83 -0.36 90.29
CA ASN A 458 106.83 -1.32 89.83
C ASN A 458 108.24 -0.69 89.78
N GLU A 459 108.33 0.57 89.39
CA GLU A 459 109.59 1.35 89.28
C GLU A 459 110.35 1.45 90.62
N GLN A 460 109.63 1.41 91.74
CA GLN A 460 110.21 1.51 93.08
C GLN A 460 111.03 0.27 93.48
N LEU A 461 110.66 -0.92 92.97
CA LEU A 461 111.30 -2.20 93.36
C LEU A 461 112.60 -2.50 92.62
N VAL A 462 112.86 -1.82 91.50
CA VAL A 462 114.05 -2.06 90.67
C VAL A 462 115.32 -1.49 91.33
N LYS A 463 115.22 -0.27 91.90
CA LYS A 463 116.36 0.50 92.42
C LYS A 463 117.10 -0.20 93.57
N ASP A 464 116.37 -0.93 94.42
CA ASP A 464 116.95 -1.60 95.60
C ASP A 464 117.83 -2.80 95.22
N LEU A 465 117.57 -3.44 94.07
CA LEU A 465 118.32 -4.61 93.58
C LEU A 465 119.66 -4.24 92.90
N GLU A 466 119.78 -3.02 92.37
CA GLU A 466 120.98 -2.58 91.64
C GLU A 466 122.15 -2.27 92.58
N SER A 467 121.84 -1.82 93.81
CA SER A 467 122.82 -1.49 94.87
C SER A 467 123.74 -2.68 95.20
N HIS A 468 123.17 -3.83 95.57
CA HIS A 468 123.94 -4.98 96.06
C HIS A 468 124.73 -5.73 94.97
N ARG A 469 124.40 -5.51 93.69
CA ARG A 469 124.97 -6.27 92.56
C ARG A 469 126.41 -5.84 92.19
N HIS A 470 126.76 -4.58 92.46
CA HIS A 470 128.04 -4.00 92.04
C HIS A 470 129.26 -4.54 92.81
N GLN A 471 129.08 -4.95 94.07
CA GLN A 471 130.20 -5.20 94.98
C GLN A 471 130.84 -6.60 94.86
N LEU A 472 130.08 -7.62 94.42
CA LEU A 472 130.61 -8.97 94.19
C LEU A 472 131.25 -9.14 92.79
N HIS A 473 130.82 -8.32 91.81
CA HIS A 473 131.16 -8.52 90.40
C HIS A 473 132.65 -8.32 90.09
N HIS A 474 133.34 -7.45 90.84
CA HIS A 474 134.71 -7.01 90.54
C HIS A 474 135.78 -8.10 90.71
N ASN A 475 135.62 -9.01 91.68
CA ASN A 475 136.70 -9.94 92.07
C ASN A 475 136.56 -11.34 91.46
N GLY A 476 135.36 -11.74 91.01
CA GLY A 476 135.15 -12.92 90.16
C GLY A 476 135.36 -12.63 88.66
N MET A 477 135.75 -11.40 88.33
CA MET A 477 135.90 -10.90 86.97
C MET A 477 137.03 -11.61 86.20
N GLN A 478 137.00 -11.53 84.86
CA GLN A 478 138.03 -12.02 83.92
C GLN A 478 138.21 -13.54 83.84
N MET A 479 138.58 -14.22 84.92
CA MET A 479 139.18 -15.57 84.87
C MET A 479 138.22 -16.69 84.45
N GLU A 480 136.97 -16.63 84.89
CA GLU A 480 135.93 -17.60 84.50
C GLU A 480 135.13 -17.15 83.27
N ASN A 481 135.12 -15.84 83.01
CA ASN A 481 134.42 -15.22 81.89
C ASN A 481 134.93 -15.74 80.54
N MET A 482 136.23 -15.64 80.24
CA MET A 482 136.76 -16.03 78.92
C MET A 482 136.54 -17.52 78.57
N LYS A 483 136.36 -18.39 79.57
CA LYS A 483 136.06 -19.82 79.36
C LYS A 483 134.56 -20.07 79.15
N ARG A 484 133.71 -19.31 79.82
CA ARG A 484 132.25 -19.34 79.64
C ARG A 484 131.86 -18.74 78.28
N GLU A 485 132.41 -17.59 77.94
CA GLU A 485 132.18 -16.85 76.69
C GLU A 485 132.40 -17.70 75.43
N LEU A 486 133.43 -18.56 75.40
CA LEU A 486 133.70 -19.46 74.27
C LEU A 486 132.65 -20.59 74.16
N GLY A 487 132.21 -21.15 75.29
CA GLY A 487 131.17 -22.18 75.32
C GLY A 487 129.80 -21.61 74.94
N ASP A 488 129.46 -20.46 75.51
CA ASP A 488 128.23 -19.71 75.20
C ASP A 488 128.17 -19.33 73.72
N ALA A 489 129.28 -18.89 73.11
CA ALA A 489 129.33 -18.55 71.68
C ALA A 489 129.01 -19.76 70.77
N LEU A 490 129.51 -20.95 71.10
CA LEU A 490 129.22 -22.18 70.34
C LEU A 490 127.77 -22.66 70.56
N ALA A 491 127.25 -22.58 71.79
CA ALA A 491 125.87 -22.92 72.10
C ALA A 491 124.87 -21.97 71.41
N VAL A 492 125.14 -20.66 71.44
CA VAL A 492 124.39 -19.63 70.71
C VAL A 492 124.43 -19.91 69.21
N ARG A 493 125.56 -20.34 68.66
CA ARG A 493 125.64 -20.65 67.22
C ARG A 493 124.79 -21.85 66.82
N ALA A 494 124.85 -22.95 67.58
CA ALA A 494 124.00 -24.11 67.34
C ALA A 494 122.50 -23.76 67.45
N ALA A 495 122.12 -22.91 68.41
CA ALA A 495 120.76 -22.40 68.54
C ALA A 495 120.34 -21.50 67.37
N GLN A 496 121.24 -20.68 66.83
CA GLN A 496 121.00 -19.87 65.62
C GLN A 496 120.78 -20.75 64.38
N ASP A 497 121.63 -21.75 64.17
CA ASP A 497 121.53 -22.61 62.97
C ASP A 497 120.26 -23.49 63.01
N GLU A 498 119.83 -24.00 64.17
CA GLU A 498 118.52 -24.66 64.33
C GLU A 498 117.34 -23.68 64.21
N GLN A 499 117.47 -22.45 64.72
CA GLN A 499 116.44 -21.42 64.54
C GLN A 499 116.26 -21.04 63.06
N ILE A 500 117.33 -21.03 62.26
CA ILE A 500 117.26 -20.89 60.80
C ILE A 500 116.52 -22.08 60.19
N ARG A 501 116.86 -23.32 60.56
CA ARG A 501 116.16 -24.53 60.07
C ARG A 501 114.65 -24.50 60.36
N ILE A 502 114.25 -24.05 61.56
CA ILE A 502 112.84 -23.87 61.93
C ILE A 502 112.19 -22.78 61.05
N LYS A 503 112.88 -21.66 60.81
CA LYS A 503 112.37 -20.58 59.94
C LYS A 503 112.26 -21.02 58.48
N ASP A 504 113.12 -21.90 57.99
CA ASP A 504 112.98 -22.49 56.65
C ASP A 504 111.77 -23.44 56.55
N VAL A 505 111.45 -24.18 57.61
CA VAL A 505 110.20 -24.99 57.67
C VAL A 505 108.99 -24.07 57.68
N GLU A 506 108.92 -23.08 58.57
CA GLU A 506 107.85 -22.06 58.59
C GLU A 506 107.69 -21.37 57.23
N LEU A 507 108.79 -20.97 56.59
CA LEU A 507 108.76 -20.35 55.26
C LEU A 507 108.26 -21.31 54.18
N ASN A 508 108.48 -22.62 54.30
CA ASN A 508 107.97 -23.61 53.35
C ASN A 508 106.49 -23.92 53.57
N GLU A 509 106.02 -23.97 54.83
CA GLU A 509 104.60 -24.07 55.17
C GLU A 509 103.82 -22.83 54.72
N LEU A 510 104.37 -21.63 54.94
CA LEU A 510 103.79 -20.37 54.43
C LEU A 510 103.81 -20.30 52.89
N LYS A 511 104.80 -20.92 52.21
CA LYS A 511 104.79 -21.07 50.75
C LYS A 511 103.69 -22.01 50.27
N SER A 512 103.46 -23.15 50.92
CA SER A 512 102.36 -24.06 50.53
C SER A 512 101.00 -23.45 50.79
N VAL A 513 100.76 -22.88 51.99
CA VAL A 513 99.50 -22.18 52.30
C VAL A 513 99.22 -21.05 51.31
N ARG A 514 100.23 -20.27 50.90
CA ARG A 514 100.04 -19.25 49.86
C ARG A 514 99.68 -19.87 48.50
N ILE A 515 100.32 -20.98 48.09
CA ILE A 515 99.99 -21.68 46.84
C ILE A 515 98.56 -22.23 46.84
N ASP A 516 98.07 -22.68 48.00
CA ASP A 516 96.69 -23.17 48.16
C ASP A 516 95.67 -22.02 48.20
N MET A 517 95.95 -20.91 48.90
CA MET A 517 95.16 -19.68 48.79
C MET A 517 95.14 -19.14 47.34
N ASP A 518 96.27 -19.19 46.63
CA ASP A 518 96.36 -18.82 45.21
C ASP A 518 95.52 -19.78 44.32
N ARG A 519 95.32 -21.05 44.71
CA ARG A 519 94.39 -21.99 44.05
C ARG A 519 92.95 -21.62 44.33
N GLU A 520 92.55 -21.48 45.58
CA GLU A 520 91.19 -21.10 45.97
C GLU A 520 90.76 -19.76 45.34
N VAL A 521 91.66 -18.78 45.22
CA VAL A 521 91.39 -17.50 44.54
C VAL A 521 91.22 -17.68 43.03
N ARG A 522 91.98 -18.57 42.36
CA ARG A 522 91.75 -18.89 40.93
C ARG A 522 90.42 -19.61 40.74
N ASP A 523 90.15 -20.63 41.54
CA ASP A 523 88.94 -21.44 41.42
C ASP A 523 87.69 -20.58 41.68
N SER A 524 87.73 -19.71 42.68
CA SER A 524 86.70 -18.70 42.96
C SER A 524 86.46 -17.76 41.78
N ARG A 525 87.51 -17.30 41.08
CA ARG A 525 87.34 -16.51 39.84
C ARG A 525 86.65 -17.30 38.76
N THR A 526 86.98 -18.58 38.54
CA THR A 526 86.25 -19.41 37.56
C THR A 526 84.78 -19.62 37.92
N VAL A 527 84.43 -19.57 39.22
CA VAL A 527 83.02 -19.61 39.67
C VAL A 527 82.35 -18.27 39.36
N VAL A 528 82.98 -17.14 39.70
CA VAL A 528 82.46 -15.79 39.39
C VAL A 528 82.26 -15.61 37.88
N GLU A 529 83.26 -15.93 37.06
CA GLU A 529 83.18 -15.86 35.59
C GLU A 529 82.03 -16.73 35.04
N ARG A 530 81.76 -17.90 35.62
CA ARG A 530 80.59 -18.73 35.25
C ARG A 530 79.27 -18.09 35.65
N MET A 531 79.17 -17.57 36.88
CA MET A 531 77.97 -16.87 37.35
C MET A 531 77.69 -15.58 36.55
N GLU A 532 78.72 -14.85 36.14
CA GLU A 532 78.61 -13.68 35.26
C GLU A 532 78.15 -14.07 33.85
N ASN A 533 78.68 -15.16 33.28
CA ASN A 533 78.21 -15.69 32.01
C ASN A 533 76.77 -16.21 32.08
N GLU A 534 76.35 -16.86 33.17
CA GLU A 534 74.96 -17.26 33.40
C GLU A 534 74.03 -16.04 33.57
N LEU A 535 74.47 -15.00 34.29
CA LEU A 535 73.75 -13.74 34.44
C LEU A 535 73.57 -13.02 33.09
N ASN A 536 74.63 -12.93 32.28
CA ASN A 536 74.59 -12.36 30.94
C ASN A 536 73.67 -13.15 30.00
N ASN A 537 73.73 -14.49 30.04
CA ASN A 537 72.83 -15.35 29.28
C ASN A 537 71.36 -15.19 29.70
N ASN A 538 71.10 -15.01 31.00
CA ASN A 538 69.74 -14.79 31.50
C ASN A 538 69.23 -13.36 31.20
N ALA A 539 70.10 -12.35 31.19
CA ALA A 539 69.78 -11.01 30.73
C ALA A 539 69.46 -10.99 29.22
N ALA A 540 70.20 -11.74 28.39
CA ALA A 540 69.92 -11.88 26.96
C ALA A 540 68.57 -12.59 26.70
N LYS A 541 68.25 -13.66 27.46
CA LYS A 541 66.92 -14.30 27.41
C LYS A 541 65.80 -13.34 27.83
N LEU A 542 66.00 -12.57 28.90
CA LEU A 542 65.02 -11.59 29.36
C LEU A 542 64.77 -10.51 28.29
N ALA A 543 65.83 -10.01 27.65
CA ALA A 543 65.73 -9.04 26.55
C ALA A 543 64.92 -9.61 25.37
N ALA A 544 65.20 -10.86 24.95
CA ALA A 544 64.44 -11.53 23.90
C ALA A 544 62.96 -11.70 24.26
N VAL A 545 62.64 -12.10 25.49
CA VAL A 545 61.26 -12.23 25.98
C VAL A 545 60.56 -10.86 26.06
N THR A 546 61.25 -9.78 26.44
CA THR A 546 60.65 -8.43 26.40
C THR A 546 60.42 -7.93 24.97
N GLU A 547 61.29 -8.29 24.02
CA GLU A 547 61.07 -7.94 22.61
C GLU A 547 59.89 -8.73 22.02
N GLU A 548 59.76 -10.02 22.37
CA GLU A 548 58.59 -10.82 22.00
C GLU A 548 57.30 -10.31 22.65
N ARG A 549 57.33 -9.90 23.93
CA ARG A 549 56.20 -9.24 24.60
C ARG A 549 55.77 -7.98 23.86
N ASN A 550 56.71 -7.09 23.53
CA ASN A 550 56.42 -5.87 22.77
C ASN A 550 55.81 -6.19 21.39
N ARG A 551 56.37 -7.18 20.65
CA ARG A 551 55.82 -7.61 19.35
C ARG A 551 54.42 -8.22 19.46
N ILE A 552 54.06 -8.81 20.61
CA ILE A 552 52.70 -9.31 20.89
C ILE A 552 51.77 -8.13 21.25
N GLU A 553 52.24 -7.15 22.02
CA GLU A 553 51.51 -5.91 22.33
C GLU A 553 51.21 -5.11 21.05
N ASP A 554 52.19 -4.90 20.17
CA ASP A 554 52.01 -4.27 18.85
C ASP A 554 50.95 -5.02 18.00
N ARG A 555 50.99 -6.36 18.00
CA ARG A 555 50.01 -7.19 17.29
C ARG A 555 48.62 -7.04 17.89
N MET A 556 48.49 -7.06 19.21
CA MET A 556 47.21 -6.87 19.90
C MET A 556 46.61 -5.52 19.56
N SER A 557 47.35 -4.42 19.67
CA SER A 557 46.86 -3.09 19.29
C SER A 557 46.53 -2.98 17.79
N SER A 558 47.25 -3.68 16.90
CA SER A 558 46.90 -3.74 15.47
C SER A 558 45.59 -4.51 15.22
N LEU A 559 45.32 -5.57 15.99
CA LEU A 559 44.09 -6.36 15.91
C LEU A 559 42.90 -5.62 16.55
N GLU A 560 43.11 -4.88 17.63
CA GLU A 560 42.11 -4.00 18.24
C GLU A 560 41.72 -2.87 17.29
N ALA A 561 42.68 -2.21 16.65
CA ALA A 561 42.42 -1.21 15.61
C ALA A 561 41.68 -1.80 14.40
N ALA A 562 42.08 -2.99 13.93
CA ALA A 562 41.38 -3.68 12.84
C ALA A 562 39.95 -4.11 13.23
N HIS A 563 39.74 -4.54 14.47
CA HIS A 563 38.41 -4.87 15.01
C HIS A 563 37.51 -3.64 15.08
N LEU A 564 38.02 -2.50 15.57
CA LEU A 564 37.27 -1.24 15.61
C LEU A 564 36.86 -0.79 14.21
N LEU A 565 37.77 -0.83 13.23
CA LEU A 565 37.45 -0.51 11.83
C LEU A 565 36.40 -1.46 11.23
N ALA A 566 36.49 -2.76 11.51
CA ALA A 566 35.50 -3.74 11.07
C ALA A 566 34.13 -3.56 11.77
N GLN A 567 34.14 -3.15 13.04
CA GLN A 567 32.95 -2.84 13.81
C GLN A 567 32.25 -1.57 13.28
N ASP A 568 33.01 -0.52 12.93
CA ASP A 568 32.45 0.69 12.31
C ASP A 568 31.91 0.42 10.90
N GLN A 569 32.58 -0.40 10.10
CA GLN A 569 32.04 -0.88 8.82
C GLN A 569 30.74 -1.68 9.01
N ALA A 570 30.67 -2.56 10.01
CA ALA A 570 29.44 -3.29 10.33
C ALA A 570 28.31 -2.35 10.81
N ASN A 571 28.64 -1.31 11.58
CA ASN A 571 27.69 -0.27 12.00
C ASN A 571 27.15 0.53 10.80
N GLN A 572 28.03 0.91 9.87
CA GLN A 572 27.67 1.62 8.62
C GLN A 572 26.75 0.76 7.75
N LEU A 573 27.10 -0.49 7.48
CA LEU A 573 26.25 -1.43 6.74
C LEU A 573 24.91 -1.67 7.46
N GLN A 574 24.88 -1.70 8.79
CA GLN A 574 23.63 -1.79 9.55
C GLN A 574 22.78 -0.50 9.47
N HIS A 575 23.39 0.66 9.22
CA HIS A 575 22.69 1.91 8.94
C HIS A 575 22.10 1.90 7.52
N GLU A 576 22.90 1.60 6.51
CA GLU A 576 22.45 1.44 5.12
C GLU A 576 21.30 0.43 4.99
N ILE A 577 21.36 -0.70 5.69
CA ILE A 577 20.27 -1.70 5.71
C ILE A 577 18.98 -1.11 6.32
N LYS A 578 19.06 -0.22 7.32
CA LYS A 578 17.89 0.48 7.90
C LYS A 578 17.33 1.52 6.93
N GLU A 579 18.18 2.30 6.27
CA GLU A 579 17.77 3.27 5.25
C GLU A 579 17.10 2.59 4.05
N LEU A 580 17.73 1.54 3.49
CA LEU A 580 17.17 0.72 2.43
C LEU A 580 15.86 0.04 2.85
N SER A 581 15.71 -0.35 4.11
CA SER A 581 14.45 -0.87 4.65
C SER A 581 13.36 0.21 4.75
N SER A 582 13.72 1.45 5.10
CA SER A 582 12.79 2.60 5.09
C SER A 582 12.35 2.94 3.66
N ILE A 583 13.29 3.04 2.73
CA ILE A 583 13.02 3.29 1.30
C ILE A 583 12.13 2.17 0.72
N LYS A 584 12.39 0.91 1.08
CA LYS A 584 11.53 -0.23 0.70
C LYS A 584 10.12 -0.13 1.27
N ALA A 585 9.97 0.31 2.53
CA ALA A 585 8.66 0.53 3.15
C ALA A 585 7.90 1.68 2.48
N GLU A 586 8.57 2.79 2.15
CA GLU A 586 7.98 3.89 1.38
C GLU A 586 7.54 3.46 -0.01
N ILE A 587 8.36 2.69 -0.73
CA ILE A 587 8.00 2.17 -2.06
C ILE A 587 6.81 1.22 -1.96
N ALA A 588 6.75 0.36 -0.94
CA ALA A 588 5.59 -0.50 -0.69
C ALA A 588 4.32 0.31 -0.37
N ALA A 589 4.42 1.39 0.41
CA ALA A 589 3.31 2.30 0.69
C ALA A 589 2.83 3.03 -0.58
N LYS A 590 3.74 3.60 -1.36
CA LYS A 590 3.45 4.27 -2.65
C LYS A 590 2.83 3.30 -3.67
N LEU A 591 3.28 2.04 -3.70
CA LEU A 591 2.69 0.98 -4.53
C LEU A 591 1.28 0.60 -4.04
N SER A 592 1.05 0.52 -2.73
CA SER A 592 -0.28 0.28 -2.17
C SER A 592 -1.25 1.42 -2.48
N GLU A 593 -0.80 2.67 -2.36
CA GLU A 593 -1.59 3.86 -2.71
C GLU A 593 -1.92 3.90 -4.21
N SER A 594 -0.96 3.57 -5.07
CA SER A 594 -1.17 3.46 -6.52
C SER A 594 -2.14 2.34 -6.89
N ASN A 595 -2.05 1.19 -6.21
CA ASN A 595 -2.99 0.07 -6.39
C ASN A 595 -4.42 0.43 -5.91
N GLY A 596 -4.54 1.20 -4.81
CA GLY A 596 -5.81 1.77 -4.36
C GLY A 596 -6.42 2.68 -5.43
N LYS A 597 -5.67 3.69 -5.89
CA LYS A 597 -6.10 4.59 -6.97
C LYS A 597 -6.46 3.84 -8.27
N LEU A 598 -5.77 2.76 -8.59
CA LEU A 598 -6.06 1.91 -9.76
C LEU A 598 -7.31 1.03 -9.56
N HIS A 599 -7.62 0.62 -8.33
CA HIS A 599 -8.91 0.01 -7.99
C HIS A 599 -10.05 1.04 -8.08
N ASP A 600 -9.87 2.23 -7.50
CA ASP A 600 -10.84 3.33 -7.57
C ASP A 600 -11.12 3.73 -9.02
N LEU A 601 -10.10 3.86 -9.86
CA LEU A 601 -10.25 4.16 -11.29
C LEU A 601 -10.97 3.05 -12.05
N LYS A 602 -10.73 1.77 -11.73
CA LYS A 602 -11.49 0.64 -12.30
C LYS A 602 -12.95 0.67 -11.88
N GLN A 603 -13.22 0.94 -10.60
CA GLN A 603 -14.60 1.05 -10.08
C GLN A 603 -15.34 2.22 -10.72
N ASN A 604 -14.70 3.40 -10.81
CA ASN A 604 -15.25 4.56 -11.52
C ASN A 604 -15.49 4.26 -13.01
N TYR A 605 -14.59 3.54 -13.68
CA TYR A 605 -14.79 3.11 -15.07
C TYR A 605 -16.01 2.19 -15.21
N ILE A 606 -16.16 1.20 -14.33
CA ILE A 606 -17.31 0.27 -14.30
C ILE A 606 -18.62 1.06 -14.07
N GLU A 607 -18.65 1.98 -13.10
CA GLU A 607 -19.82 2.83 -12.87
C GLU A 607 -20.15 3.73 -14.06
N MET A 608 -19.13 4.31 -14.72
CA MET A 608 -19.34 5.11 -15.92
C MET A 608 -19.84 4.26 -17.09
N GLN A 609 -19.38 3.02 -17.22
CA GLN A 609 -19.89 2.06 -18.21
C GLN A 609 -21.35 1.65 -17.91
N HIS A 610 -21.73 1.54 -16.63
CA HIS A 610 -23.13 1.33 -16.24
C HIS A 610 -24.01 2.57 -16.52
N ARG A 611 -23.54 3.78 -16.21
CA ARG A 611 -24.23 5.04 -16.53
C ARG A 611 -24.40 5.22 -18.05
N GLU A 612 -23.36 4.93 -18.81
CA GLU A 612 -23.38 4.97 -20.28
C GLU A 612 -24.34 3.89 -20.87
N LYS A 613 -24.37 2.69 -20.29
CA LYS A 613 -25.35 1.66 -20.67
C LYS A 613 -26.79 2.11 -20.38
N ALA A 614 -27.06 2.65 -19.20
CA ALA A 614 -28.38 3.17 -18.83
C ALA A 614 -28.83 4.27 -19.82
N ALA A 615 -27.97 5.26 -20.09
CA ALA A 615 -28.25 6.32 -21.05
C ALA A 615 -28.47 5.79 -22.49
N ARG A 616 -27.76 4.72 -22.91
CA ARG A 616 -28.04 4.05 -24.20
C ARG A 616 -29.39 3.34 -24.20
N ASP A 617 -29.77 2.68 -23.11
CA ASP A 617 -31.03 1.93 -23.04
C ASP A 617 -32.24 2.86 -22.89
N GLU A 618 -32.08 4.02 -22.24
CA GLU A 618 -33.00 5.18 -22.29
C GLU A 618 -33.09 5.76 -23.71
N ALA A 619 -31.97 6.01 -24.39
CA ALA A 619 -31.99 6.50 -25.78
C ALA A 619 -32.71 5.52 -26.73
N LYS A 620 -32.54 4.20 -26.55
CA LYS A 620 -33.31 3.17 -27.28
C LYS A 620 -34.79 3.15 -26.91
N LEU A 621 -35.18 3.60 -25.71
CA LEU A 621 -36.57 3.72 -25.30
C LEU A 621 -37.22 4.92 -26.00
N TYR A 622 -36.58 6.09 -25.95
CA TYR A 622 -37.03 7.27 -26.68
C TYR A 622 -37.04 7.06 -28.20
N GLN A 623 -36.07 6.31 -28.75
CA GLN A 623 -36.06 5.93 -30.17
C GLN A 623 -37.25 5.04 -30.56
N ARG A 624 -37.69 4.13 -29.67
CA ARG A 624 -38.88 3.29 -29.90
C ARG A 624 -40.16 4.11 -29.77
N GLN A 625 -40.32 4.92 -28.72
CA GLN A 625 -41.45 5.83 -28.59
C GLN A 625 -41.59 6.76 -29.80
N LEU A 626 -40.49 7.31 -30.31
CA LEU A 626 -40.49 8.16 -31.50
C LEU A 626 -40.71 7.38 -32.82
N HIS A 627 -40.54 6.06 -32.82
CA HIS A 627 -40.95 5.17 -33.91
C HIS A 627 -42.45 4.86 -33.83
N GLU A 628 -42.93 4.49 -32.65
CA GLU A 628 -44.34 4.21 -32.33
C GLU A 628 -45.23 5.43 -32.65
N GLU A 629 -44.84 6.64 -32.23
CA GLU A 629 -45.57 7.88 -32.60
C GLU A 629 -45.53 8.17 -34.11
N ARG A 630 -44.45 7.81 -34.82
CA ARG A 630 -44.39 7.95 -36.29
C ARG A 630 -45.29 6.95 -37.01
N GLU A 631 -45.39 5.72 -36.51
CA GLU A 631 -46.30 4.70 -37.03
C GLU A 631 -47.75 5.08 -36.72
N ASN A 632 -48.08 5.49 -35.49
CA ASN A 632 -49.39 6.04 -35.13
C ASN A 632 -49.80 7.20 -36.05
N HIS A 633 -48.91 8.15 -36.33
CA HIS A 633 -49.18 9.25 -37.26
C HIS A 633 -49.31 8.79 -38.73
N GLN A 634 -48.53 7.78 -39.16
CA GLN A 634 -48.66 7.21 -40.50
C GLN A 634 -50.01 6.47 -40.65
N GLU A 635 -50.43 5.68 -39.67
CA GLU A 635 -51.74 5.01 -39.62
C GLU A 635 -52.88 6.03 -39.61
N GLN A 636 -52.77 7.12 -38.83
CA GLN A 636 -53.74 8.23 -38.85
C GLN A 636 -53.82 8.88 -40.24
N ILE A 637 -52.68 9.10 -40.90
CA ILE A 637 -52.61 9.65 -42.26
C ILE A 637 -53.21 8.67 -43.29
N GLU A 638 -53.02 7.37 -43.12
CA GLU A 638 -53.58 6.34 -44.02
C GLU A 638 -55.08 6.13 -43.80
N SER A 639 -55.55 6.17 -42.56
CA SER A 639 -56.98 6.22 -42.22
C SER A 639 -57.65 7.44 -42.84
N VAL A 640 -57.11 8.65 -42.66
CA VAL A 640 -57.67 9.87 -43.28
C VAL A 640 -57.61 9.83 -44.82
N LYS A 641 -56.58 9.20 -45.42
CA LYS A 641 -56.57 8.93 -46.87
C LYS A 641 -57.68 7.97 -47.29
N GLN A 642 -57.93 6.91 -46.51
CA GLN A 642 -59.03 5.98 -46.76
C GLN A 642 -60.38 6.68 -46.63
N GLU A 643 -60.65 7.38 -45.53
CA GLU A 643 -61.87 8.17 -45.33
C GLU A 643 -62.10 9.15 -46.49
N LEU A 644 -61.06 9.88 -46.92
CA LEU A 644 -61.12 10.77 -48.07
C LEU A 644 -61.42 10.03 -49.39
N SER A 645 -60.89 8.82 -49.56
CA SER A 645 -61.20 7.99 -50.74
C SER A 645 -62.66 7.50 -50.72
N GLU A 646 -63.17 7.10 -49.56
CA GLU A 646 -64.56 6.72 -49.39
C GLU A 646 -65.52 7.90 -49.54
N VAL A 647 -65.17 9.09 -49.03
CA VAL A 647 -65.92 10.33 -49.26
C VAL A 647 -66.00 10.60 -50.76
N LYS A 648 -64.88 10.54 -51.50
CA LYS A 648 -64.87 10.72 -52.97
C LYS A 648 -65.72 9.68 -53.69
N VAL A 649 -65.69 8.41 -53.26
CA VAL A 649 -66.55 7.35 -53.82
C VAL A 649 -68.03 7.61 -53.49
N ARG A 650 -68.36 8.04 -52.28
CA ARG A 650 -69.73 8.40 -51.85
C ARG A 650 -70.24 9.62 -52.62
N GLU A 651 -69.44 10.66 -52.77
CA GLU A 651 -69.74 11.84 -53.59
C GLU A 651 -69.93 11.48 -55.07
N ALA A 652 -69.09 10.62 -55.63
CA ALA A 652 -69.24 10.13 -57.01
C ALA A 652 -70.56 9.36 -57.19
N HIS A 653 -70.97 8.52 -56.23
CA HIS A 653 -72.27 7.84 -56.25
C HIS A 653 -73.43 8.83 -56.12
N VAL A 654 -73.36 9.80 -55.20
CA VAL A 654 -74.38 10.85 -55.03
C VAL A 654 -74.52 11.71 -56.29
N MET A 655 -73.40 12.10 -56.92
CA MET A 655 -73.40 12.82 -58.19
C MET A 655 -73.96 11.97 -59.35
N GLN A 656 -73.65 10.67 -59.38
CA GLN A 656 -74.23 9.75 -60.35
C GLN A 656 -75.75 9.60 -60.14
N ASP A 657 -76.24 9.54 -58.90
CA ASP A 657 -77.66 9.49 -58.59
C ASP A 657 -78.39 10.81 -58.84
N ILE A 658 -77.75 11.95 -58.59
CA ILE A 658 -78.24 13.27 -59.01
C ILE A 658 -78.33 13.31 -60.54
N GLN A 659 -77.33 12.81 -61.27
CA GLN A 659 -77.38 12.75 -62.74
C GLN A 659 -78.45 11.77 -63.25
N ARG A 660 -78.66 10.62 -62.59
CA ARG A 660 -79.77 9.68 -62.88
C ARG A 660 -81.13 10.32 -62.61
N LYS A 661 -81.28 11.09 -61.52
CA LYS A 661 -82.50 11.84 -61.18
C LYS A 661 -82.77 12.95 -62.20
N MET A 662 -81.76 13.75 -62.58
CA MET A 662 -81.89 14.76 -63.62
C MET A 662 -82.23 14.15 -64.99
N LYS A 663 -81.61 13.03 -65.38
CA LYS A 663 -81.94 12.33 -66.64
C LYS A 663 -83.38 11.77 -66.63
N ARG A 664 -83.85 11.24 -65.50
CA ARG A 664 -85.25 10.80 -65.35
C ARG A 664 -86.23 11.97 -65.40
N GLY A 665 -86.01 13.01 -64.60
CA GLY A 665 -86.83 14.23 -64.64
C GLY A 665 -86.86 14.87 -66.02
N HIS A 666 -85.73 14.91 -66.75
CA HIS A 666 -85.70 15.40 -68.12
C HIS A 666 -86.54 14.54 -69.09
N ALA A 667 -86.48 13.21 -68.98
CA ALA A 667 -87.33 12.30 -69.76
C ALA A 667 -88.81 12.37 -69.35
N GLU A 668 -89.12 12.62 -68.08
CA GLU A 668 -90.48 12.85 -67.56
C GLU A 668 -91.06 14.19 -68.07
N TYR A 669 -90.25 15.25 -68.11
CA TYR A 669 -90.61 16.52 -68.75
C TYR A 669 -90.72 16.40 -70.27
N GLU A 670 -89.85 15.63 -70.93
CA GLU A 670 -89.96 15.40 -72.38
C GLU A 670 -91.20 14.57 -72.72
N ALA A 671 -91.52 13.54 -71.94
CA ALA A 671 -92.73 12.73 -72.09
C ALA A 671 -94.01 13.55 -71.88
N THR A 672 -94.07 14.40 -70.85
CA THR A 672 -95.22 15.30 -70.64
C THR A 672 -95.32 16.38 -71.72
N ILE A 673 -94.21 16.87 -72.27
CA ILE A 673 -94.20 17.72 -73.47
C ILE A 673 -94.71 16.95 -74.70
N GLN A 674 -94.45 15.64 -74.81
CA GLN A 674 -94.98 14.81 -75.89
C GLN A 674 -96.48 14.53 -75.74
N THR A 675 -96.99 14.25 -74.53
CA THR A 675 -98.45 14.09 -74.32
C THR A 675 -99.19 15.41 -74.56
N LEU A 676 -98.70 16.54 -74.03
CA LEU A 676 -99.28 17.86 -74.29
C LEU A 676 -99.27 18.24 -75.78
N LYS A 677 -98.27 17.80 -76.56
CA LYS A 677 -98.26 17.95 -78.03
C LYS A 677 -99.31 17.08 -78.71
N MET A 678 -99.53 15.86 -78.21
CA MET A 678 -100.54 14.93 -78.71
C MET A 678 -101.96 15.45 -78.40
N GLU A 679 -102.23 15.79 -77.15
CA GLU A 679 -103.46 16.45 -76.67
C GLU A 679 -103.77 17.71 -77.48
N LEU A 680 -102.79 18.60 -77.68
CA LEU A 680 -102.95 19.80 -78.52
C LEU A 680 -103.23 19.47 -80.01
N SER A 681 -102.79 18.30 -80.50
CA SER A 681 -103.12 17.83 -81.86
C SER A 681 -104.52 17.23 -81.93
N GLU A 682 -104.96 16.54 -80.88
CA GLU A 682 -106.30 15.99 -80.70
C GLU A 682 -107.32 17.12 -80.56
N GLU A 683 -107.09 18.14 -79.72
CA GLU A 683 -107.88 19.36 -79.64
C GLU A 683 -107.99 20.07 -80.98
N LYS A 684 -106.89 20.22 -81.72
CA LYS A 684 -106.90 20.80 -83.08
C LYS A 684 -107.69 19.96 -84.08
N SER A 685 -107.84 18.66 -83.85
CA SER A 685 -108.70 17.79 -84.65
C SER A 685 -110.17 17.92 -84.23
N ALA A 686 -110.45 17.92 -82.92
CA ALA A 686 -111.78 18.09 -82.34
C ALA A 686 -112.38 19.46 -82.70
N HIS A 687 -111.61 20.54 -82.62
CA HIS A 687 -112.03 21.87 -83.05
C HIS A 687 -112.34 21.94 -84.56
N LYS A 688 -111.57 21.23 -85.41
CA LYS A 688 -111.90 21.09 -86.84
C LYS A 688 -113.18 20.27 -87.08
N ILE A 689 -113.49 19.31 -86.22
CA ILE A 689 -114.73 18.51 -86.29
C ILE A 689 -115.92 19.36 -85.82
N SER A 690 -115.81 20.04 -84.67
CA SER A 690 -116.83 21.00 -84.18
C SER A 690 -117.14 22.02 -85.26
N LYS A 691 -116.12 22.74 -85.77
CA LYS A 691 -116.33 23.79 -86.77
C LYS A 691 -117.02 23.30 -88.07
N ARG A 692 -116.85 22.03 -88.45
CA ARG A 692 -117.61 21.42 -89.56
C ARG A 692 -119.05 21.10 -89.19
N ASN A 693 -119.31 20.66 -87.96
CA ASN A 693 -120.65 20.42 -87.44
C ASN A 693 -121.42 21.73 -87.26
N ASP A 694 -120.76 22.75 -86.71
CA ASP A 694 -121.30 24.10 -86.52
C ASP A 694 -121.68 24.73 -87.88
N GLU A 695 -120.83 24.60 -88.89
CA GLU A 695 -121.13 25.03 -90.27
C GLU A 695 -122.26 24.23 -90.92
N LYS A 696 -122.35 22.91 -90.68
CA LYS A 696 -123.49 22.09 -91.13
C LYS A 696 -124.80 22.58 -90.50
N ASN A 697 -124.79 22.81 -89.19
CA ASN A 697 -125.96 23.30 -88.45
C ASN A 697 -126.38 24.69 -88.94
N ARG A 698 -125.41 25.58 -89.22
CA ARG A 698 -125.64 26.91 -89.82
C ARG A 698 -126.39 26.81 -91.15
N LEU A 699 -125.93 25.94 -92.07
CA LEU A 699 -126.59 25.68 -93.35
C LEU A 699 -127.98 25.03 -93.21
N GLU A 700 -128.21 24.27 -92.14
CA GLU A 700 -129.49 23.63 -91.82
C GLU A 700 -130.50 24.68 -91.28
N CYS A 701 -130.05 25.60 -90.42
CA CYS A 701 -130.82 26.76 -90.00
C CYS A 701 -131.20 27.68 -91.18
N GLU A 702 -130.26 27.96 -92.10
CA GLU A 702 -130.54 28.78 -93.30
C GLU A 702 -131.63 28.16 -94.18
N LYS A 703 -131.62 26.83 -94.38
CA LYS A 703 -132.70 26.13 -95.09
C LYS A 703 -134.05 26.28 -94.40
N LEU A 704 -134.11 26.04 -93.09
CA LEU A 704 -135.34 26.18 -92.32
C LEU A 704 -135.89 27.61 -92.37
N THR A 705 -135.03 28.63 -92.38
CA THR A 705 -135.44 30.04 -92.58
C THR A 705 -136.06 30.26 -93.97
N ILE A 706 -135.46 29.73 -95.03
CA ILE A 706 -135.98 29.84 -96.41
C ILE A 706 -137.34 29.12 -96.54
N GLU A 707 -137.48 27.93 -95.95
CA GLU A 707 -138.75 27.19 -95.96
C GLU A 707 -139.85 27.93 -95.18
N MET A 708 -139.53 28.52 -94.02
CA MET A 708 -140.49 29.30 -93.24
C MET A 708 -141.06 30.49 -94.03
N VAL A 709 -140.19 31.28 -94.67
CA VAL A 709 -140.60 32.41 -95.53
C VAL A 709 -141.48 31.93 -96.69
N ARG A 710 -141.18 30.76 -97.27
CA ARG A 710 -142.01 30.17 -98.34
C ARG A 710 -143.43 29.85 -97.85
N TYR A 711 -143.57 29.31 -96.64
CA TYR A 711 -144.88 29.03 -96.04
C TYR A 711 -145.64 30.32 -95.67
N GLU A 712 -144.95 31.36 -95.20
CA GLU A 712 -145.56 32.68 -94.94
C GLU A 712 -146.11 33.31 -96.24
N GLU A 713 -145.36 33.24 -97.33
CA GLU A 713 -145.83 33.68 -98.65
C GLU A 713 -147.05 32.88 -99.14
N GLU A 714 -147.02 31.55 -99.02
CA GLU A 714 -148.13 30.68 -99.43
C GLU A 714 -149.40 30.98 -98.62
N ASN A 715 -149.28 31.12 -97.30
CA ASN A 715 -150.40 31.50 -96.43
C ASN A 715 -150.94 32.91 -96.78
N GLY A 716 -150.04 33.87 -97.01
CA GLY A 716 -150.39 35.22 -97.47
C GLY A 716 -151.06 35.26 -98.85
N ARG A 717 -150.89 34.24 -99.71
CA ARG A 717 -151.63 34.09 -100.98
C ARG A 717 -153.02 33.48 -100.75
N LEU A 718 -153.16 32.56 -99.80
CA LEU A 718 -154.45 31.93 -99.45
C LEU A 718 -155.42 32.94 -98.81
N MET A 719 -154.94 33.76 -97.86
CA MET A 719 -155.76 34.81 -97.23
C MET A 719 -156.35 35.79 -98.25
N ARG A 720 -155.56 36.20 -99.26
CA ARG A 720 -156.03 37.06 -100.36
C ARG A 720 -157.06 36.40 -101.29
N LYS A 721 -157.07 35.06 -101.41
CA LYS A 721 -158.13 34.34 -102.12
C LYS A 721 -159.44 34.30 -101.32
N LEU A 722 -159.36 34.03 -100.02
CA LEU A 722 -160.53 33.97 -99.13
C LEU A 722 -161.29 35.30 -99.10
N GLU A 723 -160.58 36.42 -98.95
CA GLU A 723 -161.19 37.76 -98.93
C GLU A 723 -161.91 38.09 -100.26
N LYS A 724 -161.33 37.69 -101.41
CA LYS A 724 -161.96 37.93 -102.71
C LYS A 724 -163.25 37.14 -102.90
N ILE A 725 -163.26 35.86 -102.51
CA ILE A 725 -164.46 35.00 -102.54
C ILE A 725 -165.55 35.56 -101.62
N ARG A 726 -165.17 36.10 -100.44
CA ARG A 726 -166.09 36.71 -99.49
C ARG A 726 -166.83 37.92 -100.09
N GLN A 727 -166.12 38.80 -100.78
CA GLN A 727 -166.71 39.95 -101.47
C GLN A 727 -167.64 39.53 -102.62
N GLU A 728 -167.30 38.46 -103.35
CA GLU A 728 -168.15 37.90 -104.42
C GLU A 728 -169.51 37.42 -103.88
N TYR A 729 -169.54 36.70 -102.74
CA TYR A 729 -170.79 36.27 -102.08
C TYR A 729 -171.66 37.43 -101.56
N GLU A 730 -171.04 38.50 -101.02
CA GLU A 730 -171.75 39.68 -100.53
C GLU A 730 -172.59 40.33 -101.66
N THR A 731 -172.03 40.43 -102.87
CA THR A 731 -172.72 40.99 -104.04
C THR A 731 -173.85 40.11 -104.59
N GLN A 732 -173.70 38.78 -104.57
CA GLN A 732 -174.76 37.86 -105.01
C GLN A 732 -175.99 37.93 -104.10
N THR A 733 -175.78 38.17 -102.81
CA THR A 733 -176.87 38.25 -101.82
C THR A 733 -177.78 39.45 -102.09
N GLN A 734 -177.21 40.63 -102.36
CA GLN A 734 -177.96 41.86 -102.66
C GLN A 734 -178.75 41.76 -103.98
N MET A 735 -178.24 41.03 -104.97
CA MET A 735 -178.96 40.77 -106.24
C MET A 735 -180.24 39.96 -106.02
N ALA A 736 -180.23 38.97 -105.12
CA ALA A 736 -181.37 38.10 -104.87
C ALA A 736 -182.56 38.83 -104.20
N GLU A 737 -182.28 39.74 -103.27
CA GLU A 737 -183.32 40.53 -102.58
C GLU A 737 -184.08 41.48 -103.53
N SER A 738 -183.36 42.03 -104.52
CA SER A 738 -183.95 42.81 -105.62
C SER A 738 -184.96 41.98 -106.43
N ASP A 739 -184.60 40.74 -106.79
CA ASP A 739 -185.47 39.90 -107.62
C ASP A 739 -186.71 39.39 -106.88
N ILE A 740 -186.61 39.06 -105.60
CA ILE A 740 -187.78 38.72 -104.76
C ILE A 740 -188.78 39.88 -104.72
N SER A 741 -188.29 41.12 -104.69
CA SER A 741 -189.09 42.36 -104.71
C SER A 741 -189.65 42.71 -106.10
N ARG A 742 -189.25 41.98 -107.14
CA ARG A 742 -189.81 42.03 -108.50
C ARG A 742 -190.87 40.95 -108.69
N VAL A 743 -190.62 39.72 -108.26
CA VAL A 743 -191.54 38.58 -108.38
C VAL A 743 -192.89 38.85 -107.73
N LYS A 744 -192.95 39.36 -106.50
CA LYS A 744 -194.23 39.58 -105.78
C LYS A 744 -195.23 40.46 -106.52
N ARG A 745 -194.78 41.47 -107.27
CA ARG A 745 -195.67 42.34 -108.06
C ARG A 745 -196.25 41.61 -109.28
N VAL A 746 -195.47 40.72 -109.89
CA VAL A 746 -195.93 39.86 -110.99
C VAL A 746 -196.91 38.81 -110.49
N GLU A 747 -196.74 38.28 -109.27
CA GLU A 747 -197.69 37.35 -108.64
C GLU A 747 -199.05 37.98 -108.38
N GLU A 748 -199.09 39.25 -107.93
CA GLU A 748 -200.33 40.02 -107.72
C GLU A 748 -201.06 40.33 -109.05
N GLU A 749 -200.33 40.70 -110.11
CA GLU A 749 -200.91 40.90 -111.45
C GLU A 749 -201.42 39.58 -112.06
N LEU A 750 -200.68 38.47 -111.88
CA LEU A 750 -201.05 37.15 -112.38
C LEU A 750 -202.36 36.63 -111.77
N PHE A 751 -202.59 36.88 -110.48
CA PHE A 751 -203.81 36.48 -109.78
C PHE A 751 -205.07 37.19 -110.32
N SER A 752 -204.93 38.42 -110.82
CA SER A 752 -206.03 39.14 -111.49
C SER A 752 -206.41 38.45 -112.80
N VAL A 753 -205.44 38.27 -113.71
CA VAL A 753 -205.65 37.69 -115.04
C VAL A 753 -206.16 36.24 -114.98
N GLN A 754 -205.73 35.47 -113.98
CA GLN A 754 -206.11 34.05 -113.84
C GLN A 754 -207.61 33.83 -113.55
N ASN A 755 -208.35 34.83 -113.05
CA ASN A 755 -209.79 34.71 -112.83
C ASN A 755 -210.61 35.02 -114.09
N ASP A 756 -210.18 35.96 -114.93
CA ASP A 756 -210.83 36.23 -116.21
C ASP A 756 -210.56 35.11 -117.23
N ALA A 757 -209.36 34.52 -117.23
CA ALA A 757 -209.02 33.35 -118.05
C ALA A 757 -209.99 32.17 -117.83
N LYS A 758 -210.38 31.90 -116.57
CA LYS A 758 -211.34 30.84 -116.21
C LYS A 758 -212.75 31.05 -116.79
N ARG A 759 -213.15 32.30 -117.08
CA ARG A 759 -214.42 32.60 -117.74
C ARG A 759 -214.37 32.39 -119.26
N PHE A 760 -213.20 32.52 -119.88
CA PHE A 760 -213.02 32.26 -121.31
C PHE A 760 -212.84 30.77 -121.63
N GLN A 761 -212.01 30.06 -120.87
CA GLN A 761 -211.64 28.67 -121.21
C GLN A 761 -212.84 27.71 -121.25
N ALA A 762 -213.79 27.85 -120.32
CA ALA A 762 -215.02 27.04 -120.29
C ALA A 762 -215.91 27.19 -121.55
N ASN A 763 -215.77 28.28 -122.32
CA ASN A 763 -216.49 28.48 -123.58
C ASN A 763 -215.75 27.90 -124.80
N PHE A 764 -214.46 27.56 -124.68
CA PHE A 764 -213.63 27.03 -125.77
C PHE A 764 -213.56 25.50 -125.82
N GLU A 765 -213.60 24.83 -124.67
CA GLU A 765 -213.51 23.36 -124.61
C GLU A 765 -214.75 22.67 -125.23
N GLY A 766 -215.90 23.37 -125.29
CA GLY A 766 -217.07 22.94 -126.07
C GLY A 766 -216.91 23.02 -127.60
N LEU A 767 -215.86 23.67 -128.10
CA LEU A 767 -215.57 23.81 -129.55
C LEU A 767 -214.44 22.87 -130.01
N LEU A 768 -213.51 22.53 -129.12
CA LEU A 768 -212.39 21.62 -129.44
C LEU A 768 -212.80 20.15 -129.55
N HIS A 769 -214.02 19.80 -129.13
CA HIS A 769 -214.60 18.48 -129.39
C HIS A 769 -214.80 18.21 -130.90
N ASP A 770 -215.02 19.26 -131.70
CA ASP A 770 -215.19 19.14 -133.15
C ASP A 770 -213.86 19.03 -133.91
N MET A 771 -212.73 19.40 -133.30
CA MET A 771 -211.39 19.31 -133.89
C MET A 771 -210.72 17.93 -133.73
N VAL A 772 -211.46 16.92 -133.27
CA VAL A 772 -211.00 15.52 -133.15
C VAL A 772 -210.54 14.92 -134.48
N ALA A 773 -211.13 15.33 -135.60
CA ALA A 773 -211.21 14.50 -136.81
C ALA A 773 -209.93 14.36 -137.67
N GLU A 774 -208.89 15.18 -137.48
CA GLU A 774 -207.91 15.42 -138.57
C GLU A 774 -206.43 15.10 -138.25
N ILE A 775 -206.06 14.83 -136.99
CA ILE A 775 -204.66 14.53 -136.58
C ILE A 775 -204.45 13.07 -136.13
N ASP A 776 -205.49 12.22 -136.16
CA ASP A 776 -205.39 10.75 -136.03
C ASP A 776 -204.76 10.06 -137.28
N SER A 777 -203.97 10.80 -138.06
CA SER A 777 -203.31 10.36 -139.29
C SER A 777 -201.81 10.66 -139.23
N LEU A 778 -200.99 9.63 -138.98
CA LEU A 778 -199.50 9.62 -138.99
C LEU A 778 -198.87 10.39 -137.79
N LEU A 779 -198.77 9.90 -136.55
CA LEU A 779 -198.38 8.58 -135.99
C LEU A 779 -196.89 8.13 -136.19
N GLU A 780 -196.25 7.82 -135.05
CA GLU A 780 -195.36 6.66 -134.74
C GLU A 780 -193.79 6.69 -134.64
N ILE A 781 -193.28 6.50 -133.39
CA ILE A 781 -192.24 5.52 -132.88
C ILE A 781 -190.84 5.97 -132.27
N ALA A 782 -190.56 5.48 -131.02
CA ALA A 782 -189.27 5.20 -130.28
C ALA A 782 -188.33 6.32 -129.68
N ALA A 783 -187.50 6.19 -128.60
CA ALA A 783 -187.30 5.25 -127.43
C ALA A 783 -186.30 5.81 -126.30
N VAL A 784 -185.85 5.04 -125.25
CA VAL A 784 -185.39 5.53 -123.86
C VAL A 784 -184.26 4.73 -123.06
N GLY A 785 -183.37 5.33 -122.18
CA GLY A 785 -182.90 4.77 -120.82
C GLY A 785 -181.39 4.64 -120.23
N THR A 786 -181.10 5.16 -118.98
CA THR A 786 -180.34 4.68 -117.69
C THR A 786 -178.75 4.50 -117.36
N ARG A 787 -178.26 3.92 -116.16
CA ARG A 787 -176.95 4.16 -115.31
C ARG A 787 -176.18 2.98 -114.49
N ASN A 788 -174.88 3.03 -113.96
CA ASN A 788 -174.20 2.19 -112.79
C ASN A 788 -172.64 2.37 -112.26
N PRO A 789 -172.07 1.79 -111.10
CA PRO A 789 -170.66 1.97 -110.43
C PRO A 789 -169.83 0.79 -109.63
N TYR A 790 -168.65 0.98 -108.86
CA TYR A 790 -168.00 0.25 -107.58
C TYR A 790 -166.44 -0.26 -107.34
N GLN A 791 -165.95 -0.46 -106.03
CA GLN A 791 -164.99 -1.40 -105.18
C GLN A 791 -163.35 -1.65 -105.03
N PRO A 792 -162.71 -2.14 -103.85
CA PRO A 792 -161.20 -2.41 -103.49
C PRO A 792 -160.64 -3.57 -102.44
N VAL A 793 -159.28 -3.89 -102.17
CA VAL A 793 -158.66 -4.86 -101.07
C VAL A 793 -157.04 -4.97 -100.76
N ALA A 794 -156.44 -5.64 -99.67
CA ALA A 794 -154.92 -5.93 -99.34
C ALA A 794 -154.40 -6.89 -98.10
N SER A 795 -153.10 -7.42 -97.93
CA SER A 795 -152.30 -7.96 -96.66
C SER A 795 -150.98 -8.94 -96.75
N SER A 796 -150.01 -9.17 -95.74
CA SER A 796 -148.95 -10.33 -95.48
C SER A 796 -147.69 -10.21 -94.42
N THR A 797 -146.92 -11.27 -93.91
CA THR A 797 -145.72 -11.32 -92.88
C THR A 797 -144.75 -12.61 -92.58
N GLU A 798 -143.45 -12.48 -92.05
CA GLU A 798 -142.51 -13.29 -91.04
C GLU A 798 -141.36 -14.45 -91.22
N GLY A 799 -140.38 -14.71 -90.25
CA GLY A 799 -139.46 -15.97 -90.01
C GLY A 799 -137.85 -16.03 -89.66
N PRO A 800 -137.23 -16.86 -88.68
CA PRO A 800 -135.71 -17.02 -88.31
C PRO A 800 -135.01 -18.34 -87.61
N ASN A 801 -133.62 -18.63 -87.57
CA ASN A 801 -132.78 -19.64 -86.69
C ASN A 801 -131.16 -19.77 -86.88
N ALA A 802 -130.20 -19.69 -85.87
CA ALA A 802 -128.70 -19.81 -86.16
C ALA A 802 -127.52 -20.19 -85.14
N THR A 803 -127.58 -20.17 -83.79
CA THR A 803 -126.38 -19.84 -82.93
C THR A 803 -125.40 -20.92 -82.38
N ILE A 804 -125.60 -22.24 -82.57
CA ILE A 804 -124.95 -23.27 -81.71
C ILE A 804 -123.48 -23.61 -82.05
N ALA A 805 -122.99 -23.31 -83.26
CA ALA A 805 -121.69 -23.82 -83.74
C ALA A 805 -120.44 -23.22 -83.04
N GLU A 806 -120.50 -21.97 -82.58
CA GLU A 806 -119.31 -21.19 -82.23
C GLU A 806 -118.62 -21.61 -80.91
N ALA A 807 -119.40 -22.16 -79.96
CA ALA A 807 -118.91 -22.48 -78.62
C ALA A 807 -117.86 -23.62 -78.61
N LYS A 808 -117.93 -24.55 -79.57
CA LYS A 808 -117.15 -25.81 -79.56
C LYS A 808 -115.66 -25.59 -79.83
N THR A 809 -115.30 -24.50 -80.52
CA THR A 809 -113.92 -24.22 -80.98
C THR A 809 -113.03 -23.70 -79.85
N LYS A 810 -113.57 -22.79 -79.02
CA LYS A 810 -112.82 -22.08 -77.96
C LYS A 810 -112.29 -23.04 -76.87
N MET A 811 -113.00 -24.15 -76.61
CA MET A 811 -112.60 -25.19 -75.63
C MET A 811 -111.42 -26.10 -76.05
N LYS A 812 -110.91 -26.01 -77.29
CA LYS A 812 -109.67 -26.72 -77.68
C LYS A 812 -108.41 -25.91 -77.37
N TRP A 813 -108.46 -24.59 -77.58
CA TRP A 813 -107.31 -23.69 -77.44
C TRP A 813 -106.77 -23.61 -76.00
N LEU A 814 -107.65 -23.39 -75.01
CA LEU A 814 -107.29 -23.28 -73.59
C LEU A 814 -106.56 -24.51 -73.02
N ARG A 815 -106.84 -25.70 -73.57
CA ARG A 815 -106.17 -26.96 -73.17
C ARG A 815 -104.75 -27.11 -73.70
N SER A 816 -104.35 -26.30 -74.69
CA SER A 816 -102.98 -26.27 -75.20
C SER A 816 -102.10 -25.30 -74.40
N ASP A 817 -102.60 -24.09 -74.09
CA ASP A 817 -101.83 -23.08 -73.34
C ASP A 817 -101.45 -23.56 -71.93
N MET A 818 -102.41 -24.15 -71.20
CA MET A 818 -102.15 -24.72 -69.86
C MET A 818 -101.03 -25.78 -69.86
N ARG A 819 -100.95 -26.60 -70.92
CA ARG A 819 -99.91 -27.64 -71.04
C ARG A 819 -98.53 -27.02 -71.31
N ASN A 820 -98.48 -25.95 -72.10
CA ASN A 820 -97.25 -25.20 -72.38
C ASN A 820 -96.77 -24.36 -71.18
N ARG A 821 -97.67 -23.94 -70.28
CA ARG A 821 -97.30 -23.30 -69.01
C ARG A 821 -96.64 -24.29 -68.05
N LEU A 822 -97.24 -25.47 -67.88
CA LEU A 822 -96.72 -26.51 -66.98
C LEU A 822 -95.29 -26.93 -67.35
N THR A 823 -95.01 -27.18 -68.63
CA THR A 823 -93.68 -27.59 -69.09
C THR A 823 -92.60 -26.51 -68.96
N ARG A 824 -92.96 -25.22 -68.91
CA ARG A 824 -92.02 -24.13 -68.62
C ARG A 824 -91.69 -24.02 -67.13
N GLU A 825 -92.70 -24.12 -66.28
CA GLU A 825 -92.55 -24.10 -64.82
C GLU A 825 -91.69 -25.26 -64.33
N GLN A 826 -91.93 -26.45 -64.89
CA GLN A 826 -91.18 -27.66 -64.57
C GLN A 826 -89.72 -27.64 -65.05
N LYS A 827 -89.38 -26.81 -66.05
CA LYS A 827 -88.00 -26.60 -66.50
C LYS A 827 -87.23 -25.68 -65.53
N LEU A 828 -87.84 -24.55 -65.15
CA LEU A 828 -87.29 -23.62 -64.15
C LEU A 828 -87.00 -24.30 -62.80
N ARG A 829 -87.81 -25.30 -62.41
CA ARG A 829 -87.59 -26.14 -61.20
C ARG A 829 -86.39 -27.10 -61.28
N ASN A 830 -85.85 -27.34 -62.47
CA ASN A 830 -84.62 -28.10 -62.66
C ASN A 830 -83.43 -27.15 -62.73
N ASP A 831 -83.53 -26.07 -63.52
CA ASP A 831 -82.49 -25.04 -63.64
C ASP A 831 -82.10 -24.46 -62.25
N LEU A 832 -83.08 -24.22 -61.37
CA LEU A 832 -82.86 -23.78 -59.99
C LEU A 832 -82.17 -24.83 -59.10
N ARG A 833 -82.36 -26.13 -59.39
CA ARG A 833 -81.80 -27.24 -58.61
C ARG A 833 -80.34 -27.49 -58.97
N ASP A 834 -80.02 -27.40 -60.25
CA ASP A 834 -78.65 -27.56 -60.73
C ASP A 834 -77.77 -26.38 -60.28
N ALA A 835 -78.33 -25.17 -60.18
CA ALA A 835 -77.66 -24.02 -59.56
C ALA A 835 -77.35 -24.22 -58.06
N ILE A 836 -78.26 -24.87 -57.31
CA ILE A 836 -78.02 -25.22 -55.90
C ILE A 836 -76.93 -26.31 -55.79
N ASN A 837 -76.98 -27.33 -56.65
CA ASN A 837 -75.97 -28.40 -56.68
C ASN A 837 -74.56 -27.88 -57.01
N ALA A 838 -74.43 -26.93 -57.94
CA ALA A 838 -73.15 -26.31 -58.27
C ALA A 838 -72.55 -25.55 -57.07
N ASN A 839 -73.35 -24.71 -56.41
CA ASN A 839 -72.94 -23.95 -55.23
C ASN A 839 -72.56 -24.87 -54.05
N GLU A 840 -73.24 -26.00 -53.89
CA GLU A 840 -72.90 -27.01 -52.88
C GLU A 840 -71.57 -27.72 -53.17
N ASN A 841 -71.26 -28.01 -54.44
CA ASN A 841 -69.96 -28.57 -54.83
C ASN A 841 -68.80 -27.58 -54.57
N ASP A 842 -68.98 -26.31 -54.93
CA ASP A 842 -67.98 -25.25 -54.66
C ASP A 842 -67.77 -25.07 -53.15
N ARG A 843 -68.85 -25.13 -52.36
CA ARG A 843 -68.79 -25.11 -50.89
C ARG A 843 -68.00 -26.30 -50.32
N GLN A 844 -68.18 -27.51 -50.87
CA GLN A 844 -67.44 -28.70 -50.46
C GLN A 844 -65.95 -28.61 -50.85
N TYR A 845 -65.62 -28.06 -52.02
CA TYR A 845 -64.23 -27.81 -52.43
C TYR A 845 -63.54 -26.82 -51.47
N LEU A 846 -64.19 -25.71 -51.15
CA LEU A 846 -63.65 -24.71 -50.21
C LEU A 846 -63.46 -25.28 -48.79
N LEU A 847 -64.37 -26.13 -48.31
CA LEU A 847 -64.22 -26.83 -47.03
C LEU A 847 -63.05 -27.83 -47.04
N SER A 848 -62.83 -28.56 -48.14
CA SER A 848 -61.67 -29.45 -48.28
C SER A 848 -60.35 -28.67 -48.32
N GLU A 849 -60.33 -27.49 -48.94
CA GLU A 849 -59.15 -26.63 -49.01
C GLU A 849 -58.86 -25.89 -47.69
N LEU A 850 -59.88 -25.64 -46.87
CA LEU A 850 -59.71 -25.18 -45.48
C LEU A 850 -59.11 -26.27 -44.59
N ALA A 851 -59.64 -27.50 -44.65
CA ALA A 851 -59.13 -28.62 -43.86
C ALA A 851 -57.62 -28.88 -44.10
N LYS A 852 -57.17 -28.87 -45.37
CA LYS A 852 -55.74 -28.98 -45.70
C LYS A 852 -54.87 -27.85 -45.13
N ARG A 853 -55.44 -26.67 -44.89
CA ARG A 853 -54.73 -25.55 -44.25
C ARG A 853 -54.70 -25.69 -42.74
N GLU A 854 -55.71 -26.32 -42.15
CA GLU A 854 -55.72 -26.72 -40.74
C GLU A 854 -54.64 -27.79 -40.50
N ASP A 855 -54.55 -28.83 -41.34
CA ASP A 855 -53.48 -29.86 -41.30
C ASP A 855 -52.07 -29.22 -41.28
N VAL A 856 -51.81 -28.26 -42.19
CA VAL A 856 -50.50 -27.56 -42.29
C VAL A 856 -50.25 -26.63 -41.10
N LEU A 857 -51.29 -26.05 -40.49
CA LEU A 857 -51.16 -25.27 -39.26
C LEU A 857 -50.84 -26.16 -38.06
N ASP A 858 -51.40 -27.36 -38.00
CA ASP A 858 -51.09 -28.35 -36.97
C ASP A 858 -49.65 -28.88 -37.12
N GLU A 859 -49.18 -29.19 -38.34
CA GLU A 859 -47.77 -29.52 -38.61
C GLU A 859 -46.81 -28.39 -38.14
N LEU A 860 -47.14 -27.14 -38.48
CA LEU A 860 -46.37 -25.97 -38.02
C LEU A 860 -46.42 -25.79 -36.48
N SER A 861 -47.52 -26.17 -35.83
CA SER A 861 -47.64 -26.15 -34.37
C SER A 861 -46.72 -27.20 -33.71
N VAL A 862 -46.62 -28.39 -34.30
CA VAL A 862 -45.72 -29.47 -33.86
C VAL A 862 -44.26 -29.07 -34.06
N VAL A 863 -43.90 -28.55 -35.22
CA VAL A 863 -42.53 -28.04 -35.49
C VAL A 863 -42.17 -26.91 -34.53
N LYS A 864 -43.09 -25.99 -34.24
CA LYS A 864 -42.90 -24.94 -33.24
C LYS A 864 -42.67 -25.53 -31.84
N HIS A 865 -43.45 -26.54 -31.44
CA HIS A 865 -43.27 -27.20 -30.14
C HIS A 865 -41.93 -27.94 -30.05
N GLU A 866 -41.49 -28.63 -31.10
CA GLU A 866 -40.15 -29.25 -31.15
C GLU A 866 -39.03 -28.21 -31.06
N LEU A 867 -39.16 -27.06 -31.74
CA LEU A 867 -38.16 -25.99 -31.68
C LEU A 867 -38.07 -25.38 -30.28
N SER A 868 -39.20 -25.06 -29.65
CA SER A 868 -39.22 -24.61 -28.24
C SER A 868 -38.68 -25.66 -27.28
N LYS A 869 -38.86 -26.96 -27.55
CA LYS A 869 -38.24 -28.03 -26.77
C LYS A 869 -36.72 -28.08 -26.96
N ARG A 870 -36.22 -28.03 -28.21
CA ARG A 870 -34.76 -27.96 -28.49
C ARG A 870 -34.13 -26.71 -27.87
N GLU A 871 -34.85 -25.60 -27.85
CA GLU A 871 -34.43 -24.38 -27.17
C GLU A 871 -34.34 -24.59 -25.64
N PHE A 872 -35.36 -25.17 -25.01
CA PHE A 872 -35.36 -25.52 -23.58
C PHE A 872 -34.22 -26.49 -23.22
N ASP A 873 -34.04 -27.57 -23.99
CA ASP A 873 -32.96 -28.55 -23.81
C ASP A 873 -31.58 -27.85 -23.93
N SER A 874 -31.43 -26.90 -24.88
CA SER A 874 -30.23 -26.09 -25.03
C SER A 874 -30.02 -25.07 -23.90
N GLN A 875 -31.09 -24.47 -23.36
CA GLN A 875 -31.02 -23.56 -22.22
C GLN A 875 -30.59 -24.32 -20.96
N SER A 876 -31.16 -25.50 -20.71
CA SER A 876 -30.76 -26.39 -19.61
C SER A 876 -29.30 -26.86 -19.77
N ALA A 877 -28.84 -27.20 -20.99
CA ALA A 877 -27.43 -27.53 -21.22
C ALA A 877 -26.49 -26.35 -20.89
N VAL A 878 -26.88 -25.12 -21.21
CA VAL A 878 -26.13 -23.90 -20.86
C VAL A 878 -26.18 -23.62 -19.35
N GLU A 879 -27.27 -23.97 -18.66
CA GLU A 879 -27.41 -23.81 -17.20
C GLU A 879 -26.51 -24.81 -16.45
N ASN A 880 -26.56 -26.10 -16.80
CA ASN A 880 -25.64 -27.11 -16.28
C ASN A 880 -24.15 -26.76 -16.51
N LEU A 881 -23.83 -26.11 -17.64
CA LEU A 881 -22.47 -25.63 -17.91
C LEU A 881 -22.07 -24.41 -17.05
N LYS A 882 -23.00 -23.53 -16.68
CA LYS A 882 -22.73 -22.45 -15.71
C LYS A 882 -22.48 -23.01 -14.33
N ASP A 883 -23.31 -23.96 -13.87
CA ASP A 883 -23.18 -24.58 -12.56
C ASP A 883 -21.83 -25.32 -12.45
N HIS A 884 -21.41 -26.05 -13.50
CA HIS A 884 -20.09 -26.67 -13.52
C HIS A 884 -18.93 -25.65 -13.54
N ILE A 885 -19.10 -24.48 -14.17
CA ILE A 885 -18.13 -23.39 -14.11
C ILE A 885 -18.08 -22.76 -12.70
N LEU A 886 -19.21 -22.68 -11.99
CA LEU A 886 -19.25 -22.24 -10.60
C LEU A 886 -18.55 -23.25 -9.68
N ASP A 887 -18.85 -24.55 -9.78
CA ASP A 887 -18.16 -25.62 -9.04
C ASP A 887 -16.64 -25.58 -9.23
N LEU A 888 -16.17 -25.39 -10.47
CA LEU A 888 -14.75 -25.27 -10.79
C LEU A 888 -14.13 -23.97 -10.24
N THR A 889 -14.91 -22.87 -10.21
CA THR A 889 -14.46 -21.59 -9.63
C THR A 889 -14.31 -21.72 -8.11
N ASP A 890 -15.31 -22.30 -7.44
CA ASP A 890 -15.27 -22.60 -6.01
C ASP A 890 -14.13 -23.57 -5.65
N GLU A 891 -13.84 -24.59 -6.48
CA GLU A 891 -12.70 -25.47 -6.24
C GLU A 891 -11.35 -24.73 -6.37
N ILE A 892 -11.24 -23.78 -7.31
CA ILE A 892 -10.05 -22.93 -7.49
C ILE A 892 -9.89 -21.96 -6.30
N GLU A 893 -10.97 -21.32 -5.83
CA GLU A 893 -10.93 -20.47 -4.64
C GLU A 893 -10.59 -21.28 -3.38
N LEU A 894 -11.17 -22.47 -3.20
CA LEU A 894 -10.83 -23.37 -2.09
C LEU A 894 -9.38 -23.87 -2.15
N ARG A 895 -8.81 -24.10 -3.34
CA ARG A 895 -7.38 -24.41 -3.51
C ARG A 895 -6.52 -23.22 -3.08
N LYS A 896 -6.84 -22.01 -3.56
CA LYS A 896 -6.15 -20.77 -3.18
C LYS A 896 -6.20 -20.52 -1.67
N ILE A 897 -7.36 -20.70 -1.03
CA ILE A 897 -7.53 -20.55 0.43
C ILE A 897 -6.65 -21.55 1.18
N ARG A 898 -6.52 -22.81 0.70
CA ARG A 898 -5.62 -23.82 1.29
C ARG A 898 -4.14 -23.45 1.12
N GLU A 899 -3.74 -22.94 -0.03
CA GLU A 899 -2.37 -22.47 -0.29
C GLU A 899 -2.02 -21.26 0.59
N GLU A 900 -2.93 -20.30 0.71
CA GLU A 900 -2.78 -19.18 1.64
C GLU A 900 -2.69 -19.66 3.11
N GLU A 901 -3.45 -20.67 3.51
CA GLU A 901 -3.40 -21.22 4.88
C GLU A 901 -2.08 -21.96 5.16
N ILE A 902 -1.54 -22.68 4.19
CA ILE A 902 -0.20 -23.30 4.27
C ILE A 902 0.88 -22.20 4.39
N ILE A 903 0.75 -21.10 3.64
CA ILE A 903 1.65 -19.95 3.76
C ILE A 903 1.51 -19.28 5.14
N ARG A 904 0.28 -19.12 5.65
CA ARG A 904 0.02 -18.60 7.01
C ARG A 904 0.64 -19.49 8.08
N SER A 905 0.50 -20.82 7.99
CA SER A 905 1.16 -21.77 8.89
C SER A 905 2.68 -21.57 8.87
N HIS A 906 3.32 -21.64 7.70
CA HIS A 906 4.77 -21.46 7.59
C HIS A 906 5.29 -20.10 8.08
N VAL A 907 4.45 -19.05 8.06
CA VAL A 907 4.77 -17.74 8.66
C VAL A 907 4.64 -17.78 10.18
N MET A 908 3.63 -18.45 10.72
CA MET A 908 3.46 -18.67 12.16
C MET A 908 4.58 -19.57 12.73
N ASP A 909 4.98 -20.63 12.03
CA ASP A 909 6.08 -21.52 12.42
C ASP A 909 7.41 -20.74 12.47
N LYS A 910 7.70 -19.94 11.43
CA LYS A 910 8.86 -19.03 11.41
C LYS A 910 8.81 -18.00 12.53
N LYS A 911 7.63 -17.47 12.85
CA LYS A 911 7.48 -16.54 13.98
C LYS A 911 7.74 -17.25 15.31
N HIS A 912 7.21 -18.45 15.51
CA HIS A 912 7.45 -19.22 16.73
C HIS A 912 8.94 -19.48 16.96
N ILE A 913 9.69 -19.80 15.90
CA ILE A 913 11.16 -19.95 15.95
C ILE A 913 11.85 -18.62 16.32
N ILE A 914 11.37 -17.47 15.83
CA ILE A 914 11.90 -16.15 16.21
C ILE A 914 11.59 -15.85 17.69
N ASP A 915 10.35 -16.10 18.13
CA ASP A 915 9.93 -15.90 19.52
C ASP A 915 10.76 -16.81 20.47
N GLU A 916 11.03 -18.08 20.10
CA GLU A 916 11.95 -18.99 20.82
C GLU A 916 13.41 -18.49 20.83
N MET A 917 13.89 -17.92 19.72
CA MET A 917 15.23 -17.34 19.66
C MET A 917 15.37 -16.09 20.53
N ASP A 918 14.30 -15.31 20.71
CA ASP A 918 14.30 -14.14 21.59
C ASP A 918 14.15 -14.53 23.07
N ASP A 919 13.37 -15.57 23.40
CA ASP A 919 13.38 -16.18 24.74
C ASP A 919 14.77 -16.74 25.10
N LEU A 920 15.45 -17.41 24.15
CA LEU A 920 16.83 -17.88 24.35
C LEU A 920 17.83 -16.73 24.56
N LYS A 921 17.65 -15.58 23.90
CA LYS A 921 18.45 -14.36 24.18
C LYS A 921 18.15 -13.84 25.58
N HIS A 922 16.89 -13.78 26.01
CA HIS A 922 16.54 -13.35 27.37
C HIS A 922 17.15 -14.28 28.44
N VAL A 923 17.17 -15.59 28.20
CA VAL A 923 17.86 -16.56 29.08
C VAL A 923 19.38 -16.36 29.09
N GLN A 924 20.00 -16.03 27.95
CA GLN A 924 21.42 -15.66 27.92
C GLN A 924 21.71 -14.34 28.66
N GLU A 925 20.85 -13.33 28.52
CA GLU A 925 20.95 -12.09 29.29
C GLU A 925 20.77 -12.35 30.79
N GLU A 926 19.78 -13.14 31.21
CA GLU A 926 19.61 -13.49 32.63
C GLU A 926 20.79 -14.27 33.18
N LYS A 927 21.35 -15.19 32.41
CA LYS A 927 22.62 -15.85 32.76
C LYS A 927 23.73 -14.80 32.96
N ALA A 928 23.92 -13.86 32.05
CA ALA A 928 24.92 -12.80 32.18
C ALA A 928 24.64 -11.86 33.37
N ARG A 929 23.36 -11.57 33.68
CA ARG A 929 22.94 -10.81 34.88
C ARG A 929 23.25 -11.59 36.17
N ILE A 930 23.11 -12.91 36.16
CA ILE A 930 23.45 -13.81 37.28
C ILE A 930 24.98 -13.91 37.45
N GLU A 931 25.74 -14.06 36.37
CA GLU A 931 27.21 -14.08 36.39
C GLU A 931 27.76 -12.73 36.90
N ASN A 932 27.20 -11.60 36.49
CA ASN A 932 27.53 -10.28 37.04
C ASN A 932 27.16 -10.12 38.53
N ARG A 933 26.07 -10.75 39.00
CA ARG A 933 25.74 -10.79 40.45
C ARG A 933 26.70 -11.69 41.21
N TYR A 934 27.12 -12.81 40.62
CA TYR A 934 28.09 -13.73 41.22
C TYR A 934 29.48 -13.09 41.34
N LEU A 935 29.95 -12.38 40.30
CA LEU A 935 31.18 -11.59 40.36
C LEU A 935 31.10 -10.52 41.46
N LYS A 936 30.01 -9.74 41.54
CA LYS A 936 29.81 -8.75 42.62
C LYS A 936 29.70 -9.37 44.02
N LEU A 937 29.22 -10.61 44.14
CA LEU A 937 29.27 -11.38 45.39
C LEU A 937 30.69 -11.88 45.70
N GLN A 938 31.46 -12.27 44.69
CA GLN A 938 32.86 -12.65 44.85
C GLN A 938 33.72 -11.44 45.27
N ASP A 939 33.45 -10.26 44.71
CA ASP A 939 34.16 -9.02 45.04
C ASP A 939 33.76 -8.47 46.41
N THR A 940 32.49 -8.56 46.82
CA THR A 940 32.11 -8.24 48.22
C THR A 940 32.62 -9.29 49.21
N MET A 941 32.71 -10.57 48.84
CA MET A 941 33.40 -11.58 49.65
C MET A 941 34.90 -11.30 49.78
N ARG A 942 35.58 -10.85 48.71
CA ARG A 942 36.98 -10.39 48.77
C ARG A 942 37.12 -9.16 49.67
N ALA A 943 36.31 -8.13 49.45
CA ALA A 943 36.32 -6.93 50.29
C ALA A 943 36.10 -7.26 51.77
N LEU A 944 35.17 -8.18 52.10
CA LEU A 944 34.98 -8.65 53.48
C LEU A 944 36.16 -9.50 53.99
N GLN A 945 36.81 -10.31 53.16
CA GLN A 945 38.06 -10.98 53.54
C GLN A 945 39.20 -10.00 53.76
N ASP A 946 39.27 -8.91 52.99
CA ASP A 946 40.32 -7.89 53.09
C ASP A 946 40.05 -6.91 54.25
N GLU A 947 38.79 -6.62 54.58
CA GLU A 947 38.36 -5.97 55.82
C GLU A 947 38.70 -6.84 57.05
N ILE A 948 38.45 -8.15 57.00
CA ILE A 948 38.85 -9.08 58.07
C ILE A 948 40.38 -9.18 58.20
N GLN A 949 41.13 -9.22 57.09
CA GLN A 949 42.59 -9.26 57.12
C GLN A 949 43.23 -7.94 57.58
N SER A 950 42.65 -6.79 57.21
CA SER A 950 43.12 -5.48 57.68
C SER A 950 42.70 -5.20 59.14
N ALA A 951 41.52 -5.66 59.59
CA ALA A 951 41.16 -5.67 61.01
C ALA A 951 42.15 -6.52 61.84
N ASN A 952 42.59 -7.66 61.32
CA ASN A 952 43.63 -8.48 61.94
C ASN A 952 45.03 -7.82 61.96
N PHE A 953 45.25 -6.73 61.21
CA PHE A 953 46.49 -5.95 61.25
C PHE A 953 46.44 -4.76 62.24
N CYS A 954 45.26 -4.42 62.77
CA CYS A 954 45.07 -3.37 63.77
C CYS A 954 44.71 -3.98 65.14
N GLY A 955 45.74 -4.51 65.83
CA GLY A 955 45.61 -5.18 67.13
C GLY A 955 45.26 -4.28 68.33
N ALA A 956 44.07 -3.66 68.33
CA ALA A 956 43.44 -3.06 69.51
C ALA A 956 41.90 -2.98 69.34
N LYS A 957 41.14 -3.56 70.29
CA LYS A 957 39.65 -3.63 70.38
C LYS A 957 38.91 -4.71 69.55
N ILE A 958 39.34 -5.98 69.65
CA ILE A 958 38.41 -7.13 69.47
C ILE A 958 38.02 -7.66 70.86
N THR A 959 37.29 -6.84 71.62
CA THR A 959 36.74 -7.17 72.96
C THR A 959 35.38 -6.53 73.27
N GLU A 960 34.83 -5.68 72.38
CA GLU A 960 33.60 -4.90 72.64
C GLU A 960 32.37 -5.36 71.85
N ILE A 961 32.52 -6.24 70.85
CA ILE A 961 31.40 -6.68 69.98
C ILE A 961 30.72 -7.96 70.50
N GLU A 962 31.45 -8.87 71.15
CA GLU A 962 30.87 -10.13 71.66
C GLU A 962 29.81 -9.92 72.76
N ASN A 963 29.91 -8.83 73.53
CA ASN A 963 28.98 -8.54 74.63
C ASN A 963 27.58 -8.10 74.17
N ASN A 964 27.43 -7.51 72.98
CA ASN A 964 26.13 -7.01 72.50
C ASN A 964 25.24 -8.09 71.85
N MET A 965 25.77 -9.28 71.56
CA MET A 965 24.99 -10.40 71.01
C MET A 965 24.22 -11.21 72.07
N HIS A 966 24.31 -10.86 73.36
CA HIS A 966 23.70 -11.65 74.45
C HIS A 966 22.29 -11.20 74.89
N ASN A 967 21.84 -10.00 74.50
CA ASN A 967 20.64 -9.36 75.06
C ASN A 967 19.44 -9.27 74.10
N LEU A 968 19.06 -10.36 73.43
CA LEU A 968 17.76 -10.44 72.74
C LEU A 968 17.16 -11.86 72.66
N ARG A 969 17.20 -12.61 73.77
CA ARG A 969 16.63 -13.97 73.86
C ARG A 969 15.54 -14.08 74.94
N LYS A 970 14.30 -13.66 74.63
CA LYS A 970 13.05 -14.01 75.37
C LYS A 970 11.76 -13.53 74.67
N ALA A 971 11.30 -14.27 73.64
CA ALA A 971 9.90 -14.26 73.19
C ALA A 971 9.57 -15.47 72.30
N THR A 972 9.08 -16.56 72.90
CA THR A 972 8.16 -17.49 72.21
C THR A 972 6.71 -16.94 72.39
N PRO A 973 5.66 -17.39 71.67
CA PRO A 973 5.54 -18.66 70.95
C PRO A 973 4.70 -18.65 69.63
N LYS A 974 4.35 -19.87 69.18
CA LYS A 974 3.23 -20.28 68.30
C LYS A 974 3.44 -20.37 66.79
N LYS A 975 3.27 -21.61 66.31
CA LYS A 975 3.08 -22.05 64.92
C LYS A 975 1.91 -21.31 64.26
N LYS A 976 2.04 -20.95 62.98
CA LYS A 976 0.93 -20.99 62.00
C LYS A 976 1.46 -21.27 60.59
N ARG A 977 0.56 -21.73 59.71
CA ARG A 977 0.87 -22.44 58.45
C ARG A 977 0.19 -21.72 57.29
N VAL A 978 0.97 -21.13 56.40
CA VAL A 978 0.56 -20.46 55.14
C VAL A 978 1.61 -20.87 54.11
N ARG A 979 1.35 -21.76 53.14
CA ARG A 979 0.38 -21.71 52.01
C ARG A 979 0.90 -20.81 50.88
N ILE A 980 1.46 -21.46 49.86
CA ILE A 980 1.72 -20.87 48.53
C ILE A 980 0.39 -20.37 47.96
N GLN A 981 0.40 -19.21 47.30
CA GLN A 981 -0.76 -18.68 46.62
C GLN A 981 -0.35 -17.83 45.41
N ASP A 982 -0.65 -18.31 44.21
CA ASP A 982 -0.42 -17.62 42.95
C ASP A 982 -1.33 -16.38 42.82
N THR A 983 -0.83 -15.33 42.17
CA THR A 983 -1.53 -14.04 42.01
C THR A 983 -1.58 -13.59 40.55
N SER A 984 -2.24 -14.39 39.70
CA SER A 984 -2.57 -13.99 38.33
C SER A 984 -3.84 -13.12 38.26
N ARG A 985 -3.77 -11.94 37.62
CA ARG A 985 -4.89 -11.30 36.88
C ARG A 985 -4.54 -9.97 36.20
N SER A 986 -4.69 -9.90 34.87
CA SER A 986 -5.74 -9.12 34.17
C SER A 986 -5.49 -9.00 32.65
N ARG A 987 -6.45 -8.71 31.74
CA ARG A 987 -7.90 -9.04 31.69
C ARG A 987 -8.53 -8.64 30.31
N SER A 988 -8.90 -9.61 29.46
CA SER A 988 -9.82 -9.49 28.31
C SER A 988 -10.42 -10.89 28.04
N LYS A 989 -11.74 -11.12 27.82
CA LYS A 989 -12.65 -10.73 26.73
C LYS A 989 -12.16 -11.21 25.35
N SER A 990 -12.87 -12.04 24.56
CA SER A 990 -14.20 -12.68 24.78
C SER A 990 -14.33 -14.14 24.23
N PRO A 991 -15.34 -14.60 23.44
CA PRO A 991 -16.18 -15.70 23.93
C PRO A 991 -16.36 -16.96 23.05
N LEU A 992 -16.87 -18.02 23.71
CA LEU A 992 -17.71 -19.13 23.18
C LEU A 992 -17.17 -20.03 22.05
N SER A 993 -16.82 -21.27 22.40
CA SER A 993 -16.82 -22.43 21.50
C SER A 993 -17.70 -23.57 22.08
N ARG A 994 -18.67 -24.06 21.31
CA ARG A 994 -19.52 -25.22 21.68
C ARG A 994 -19.99 -26.00 20.45
N ALA A 995 -19.26 -27.06 20.11
CA ALA A 995 -19.74 -28.17 19.29
C ALA A 995 -19.03 -29.46 19.73
N LYS A 996 -19.61 -30.62 19.41
CA LYS A 996 -19.03 -31.95 19.70
C LYS A 996 -18.92 -32.77 18.41
N SER A 997 -17.92 -33.66 18.38
CA SER A 997 -17.90 -34.97 17.70
C SER A 997 -18.32 -35.06 16.22
N PRO A 998 -17.40 -35.41 15.30
CA PRO A 998 -17.78 -36.01 14.02
C PRO A 998 -18.21 -37.47 14.21
N LEU A 999 -19.14 -37.95 13.39
CA LEU A 999 -19.49 -39.36 13.24
C LEU A 999 -19.24 -39.82 11.79
N ARG A 1000 -19.04 -41.13 11.62
CA ARG A 1000 -18.66 -41.78 10.34
C ARG A 1000 -19.64 -41.48 9.20
N PRO A 1001 -19.16 -41.38 7.95
CA PRO A 1001 -20.01 -41.56 6.78
C PRO A 1001 -20.49 -43.02 6.67
N LYS A 1002 -21.62 -43.23 5.98
CA LYS A 1002 -22.03 -44.51 5.39
C LYS A 1002 -22.13 -44.37 3.87
N SER A 1003 -22.02 -45.51 3.19
CA SER A 1003 -22.09 -45.68 1.74
C SER A 1003 -23.47 -45.33 1.14
N PRO A 1004 -23.52 -44.98 -0.16
CA PRO A 1004 -24.76 -44.61 -0.85
C PRO A 1004 -25.64 -45.82 -1.22
N LEU A 1005 -26.91 -45.55 -1.55
CA LEU A 1005 -27.77 -46.37 -2.40
C LEU A 1005 -29.04 -45.60 -2.79
N VAL A 1006 -29.52 -45.85 -4.01
CA VAL A 1006 -30.62 -45.16 -4.74
C VAL A 1006 -30.24 -43.73 -5.14
#